data_AF-A0AA51RQU5-F1
#
_entry.id   AF-A0AA51RQU5-F1
#
_cell.length_a   1.000
_cell.length_b   1.000
_cell.length_c   1.000
_cell.angle_alpha   90.00
_cell.angle_beta   90.00
_cell.angle_gamma   90.00
#
_symmetry.space_group_name_H-M   'P 1'
#
loop_
_entity.id
_entity.type
_entity.pdbx_description
1 polymer ?
#
loop_
_entity_poly.entity_id
_entity_poly.type
_entity_poly.pdbx_seq_one_letter_code
_entity_poly.pdbx_strand_id
1 'polypeptide(L)'
;MSDLHELTRAAEQGTELTHWPFNTLTRKDNVFSQTQSSHSTDEDFELNYRNAFKKAEKYAIDLVDLSLSNATFYKLEQLYLANPSLQRSHHSGISDDEHHQTIASWSFLEKMEADQQLKDYLQKSLEYLFIRDLGSTLDDKNTQETIQCYRKKIHKYIRNRSQQKDSLWSVESLLENDGVDPKIQQRLFWLKQRLYSIQGILPQHWDKTNCLRKLVKVIAGVVMHAMVEQKFTNREQQVEHLDRAITLGYCYGITYPFIDDVQDSTDLSNKDHQLFKDCIVASLTDKQSSKLPVFSEKNRVFMHHVYVKLDEALSLIKKLLKNDEQDNFFAQAYIFFRAQDEDRLMNKLRFVSVPSLLTPMILKSSGSRLIANQIVNLENEKAERFFYFGIYNQFNDDIKDIYEDLESDNLTPYTAYLKFPEKFECSPYRIYWSVVLYLIQNVYNQDKHFTRLILERSINAHKSLLNNVGHDKYLELKNTLLFTGNVGFDTLIEKMVVANNNIAWFDKWLSRYLSNHFEQDIKGSNSFKKKYKDYKQVVDRSIFEPLNQQSATDSLQQLALYSLNGGGKRMRSVIALHLMTTHYSFSEQDSYPVLQLLEYMHTASLIFDDLPAQDDADLRRGQPSLHKKIDNVANAELTGVFLIMKAVEMQSKINCASADKVLCSIQYAARTTQRICEGQRQDLDSKVTIDLNALEVMSSLKTGLALEAAWMIPALLAGESHNNLKSIEKLSHHIGIAFQIKDDLLDQSSQVITIGKPVQQDKHKASYVTALGVDEAERQLMLHYHAAREYLQQLHPSDWFLKQLLDVIVFRDQ
;
A
#
# COMPACT_ATOMS: atom_id res chain seq x y z
N MET A 1 51.36 39.59 -8.51
CA MET A 1 50.28 40.45 -9.05
C MET A 1 50.07 40.30 -10.55
N SER A 2 51.08 39.91 -11.36
CA SER A 2 50.85 39.54 -12.78
C SER A 2 50.05 38.25 -12.94
N ASP A 3 50.27 37.25 -12.06
CA ASP A 3 49.63 35.93 -12.18
C ASP A 3 48.13 35.93 -11.81
N LEU A 4 47.69 36.90 -11.01
CA LEU A 4 46.27 37.10 -10.71
C LEU A 4 45.51 37.69 -11.92
N HIS A 5 46.21 38.47 -12.76
CA HIS A 5 45.60 39.11 -13.92
C HIS A 5 45.42 38.14 -15.10
N GLU A 6 46.27 37.11 -15.22
CA GLU A 6 46.10 36.04 -16.21
C GLU A 6 44.97 35.06 -15.83
N LEU A 7 44.82 34.72 -14.54
CA LEU A 7 43.69 33.89 -14.07
C LEU A 7 42.33 34.58 -14.21
N THR A 8 42.28 35.92 -14.06
CA THR A 8 41.05 36.69 -14.27
C THR A 8 40.72 36.82 -15.76
N ARG A 9 41.74 36.95 -16.63
CA ARG A 9 41.54 36.93 -18.10
C ARG A 9 41.08 35.56 -18.62
N ALA A 10 41.53 34.46 -18.04
CA ALA A 10 41.06 33.11 -18.39
C ALA A 10 39.61 32.86 -17.93
N ALA A 11 39.14 33.56 -16.88
CA ALA A 11 37.74 33.51 -16.45
C ALA A 11 36.82 34.45 -17.26
N GLU A 12 37.36 35.56 -17.79
CA GLU A 12 36.64 36.53 -18.64
C GLU A 12 36.60 36.14 -20.11
N GLN A 13 37.64 35.45 -20.60
CA GLN A 13 37.60 34.75 -21.88
C GLN A 13 36.76 33.49 -21.68
N GLY A 14 35.45 33.63 -21.88
CA GLY A 14 34.56 32.49 -22.02
C GLY A 14 35.05 31.56 -23.11
N THR A 15 35.94 30.63 -22.76
CA THR A 15 35.97 29.33 -23.41
C THR A 15 34.61 28.74 -23.12
N GLU A 16 33.71 28.93 -24.08
CA GLU A 16 32.55 28.10 -24.26
C GLU A 16 32.89 26.68 -23.79
N LEU A 17 32.23 26.24 -22.71
CA LEU A 17 32.16 24.84 -22.30
C LEU A 17 31.33 24.06 -23.35
N THR A 18 31.64 24.23 -24.64
CA THR A 18 30.96 23.60 -25.78
C THR A 18 31.28 22.12 -25.91
N HIS A 19 32.28 21.63 -25.16
CA HIS A 19 32.60 20.22 -25.04
C HIS A 19 32.23 19.68 -23.66
N TRP A 20 30.95 19.78 -23.31
CA TRP A 20 30.40 18.91 -22.29
C TRP A 20 30.23 17.50 -22.91
N PRO A 21 30.81 16.43 -22.35
CA PRO A 21 30.88 15.12 -23.01
C PRO A 21 29.50 14.49 -23.32
N PHE A 22 28.48 14.91 -22.55
CA PHE A 22 27.07 14.54 -22.73
C PHE A 22 26.44 15.07 -24.04
N ASN A 23 27.01 16.10 -24.68
CA ASN A 23 26.48 16.64 -25.94
C ASN A 23 26.61 15.68 -27.14
N THR A 24 27.42 14.62 -27.03
CA THR A 24 27.63 13.63 -28.11
C THR A 24 26.57 12.52 -28.15
N LEU A 25 25.72 12.42 -27.14
CA LEU A 25 24.52 11.57 -27.13
C LEU A 25 23.34 12.51 -27.34
N THR A 26 22.86 12.58 -28.58
CA THR A 26 21.80 13.52 -28.95
C THR A 26 20.50 13.23 -28.20
N ARG A 27 19.56 14.18 -28.17
CA ARG A 27 18.14 13.99 -27.76
C ARG A 27 17.45 12.73 -28.34
N LYS A 28 18.05 12.06 -29.33
CA LYS A 28 17.58 10.82 -29.97
C LYS A 28 18.28 9.54 -29.49
N ASP A 29 19.36 9.63 -28.71
CA ASP A 29 20.22 8.52 -28.28
C ASP A 29 20.13 8.22 -26.77
N ASN A 30 18.96 8.38 -26.16
CA ASN A 30 18.73 8.02 -24.74
C ASN A 30 19.26 6.59 -24.46
N VAL A 31 19.79 6.34 -23.26
CA VAL A 31 20.22 5.02 -22.75
C VAL A 31 19.17 3.94 -23.05
N PHE A 32 17.90 4.36 -23.08
CA PHE A 32 16.71 3.55 -23.23
C PHE A 32 16.09 3.57 -24.64
N SER A 33 16.72 4.18 -25.65
CA SER A 33 16.22 4.24 -27.04
C SER A 33 16.29 2.85 -27.72
N GLN A 34 15.16 2.31 -28.17
CA GLN A 34 15.08 1.00 -28.83
C GLN A 34 15.61 1.02 -30.28
N THR A 35 16.15 -0.11 -30.73
CA THR A 35 16.19 -0.49 -32.16
C THR A 35 14.84 -1.08 -32.54
N GLN A 36 14.17 -0.52 -33.55
CA GLN A 36 12.88 -1.00 -34.05
C GLN A 36 12.98 -2.47 -34.51
N SER A 37 12.41 -3.39 -33.72
CA SER A 37 12.19 -4.79 -34.08
C SER A 37 10.77 -5.15 -33.68
N SER A 38 9.96 -5.61 -34.64
CA SER A 38 8.52 -5.86 -34.47
C SER A 38 8.18 -7.18 -33.76
N HIS A 39 9.16 -7.95 -33.32
CA HIS A 39 8.97 -9.18 -32.53
C HIS A 39 10.08 -9.30 -31.48
N SER A 40 9.77 -9.04 -30.21
CA SER A 40 10.73 -9.10 -29.10
C SER A 40 10.91 -10.54 -28.61
N THR A 41 12.02 -11.17 -28.95
CA THR A 41 12.52 -12.42 -28.36
C THR A 41 13.30 -12.16 -27.06
N ASP A 42 13.59 -13.19 -26.25
CA ASP A 42 14.50 -13.06 -25.09
C ASP A 42 15.86 -12.44 -25.48
N GLU A 43 16.36 -12.75 -26.68
CA GLU A 43 17.60 -12.19 -27.22
C GLU A 43 17.51 -10.68 -27.45
N ASP A 44 16.33 -10.15 -27.79
CA ASP A 44 16.12 -8.72 -28.00
C ASP A 44 16.12 -7.92 -26.68
N PHE A 45 15.57 -8.49 -25.60
CA PHE A 45 15.60 -7.86 -24.27
C PHE A 45 17.03 -7.77 -23.72
N GLU A 46 17.80 -8.85 -23.84
CA GLU A 46 19.21 -8.87 -23.46
C GLU A 46 20.08 -7.94 -24.29
N LEU A 47 19.82 -7.88 -25.61
CA LEU A 47 20.51 -6.94 -26.50
C LEU A 47 20.23 -5.49 -26.11
N ASN A 48 18.96 -5.16 -25.82
CA ASN A 48 18.55 -3.84 -25.34
C ASN A 48 19.24 -3.49 -24.01
N TYR A 49 19.30 -4.43 -23.06
CA TYR A 49 20.02 -4.23 -21.80
C TYR A 49 21.51 -3.97 -22.03
N ARG A 50 22.19 -4.77 -22.87
CA ARG A 50 23.62 -4.57 -23.18
C ARG A 50 23.88 -3.22 -23.84
N ASN A 51 22.99 -2.76 -24.71
CA ASN A 51 23.09 -1.44 -25.34
C ASN A 51 22.91 -0.31 -24.33
N ALA A 52 21.91 -0.43 -23.44
CA ALA A 52 21.70 0.50 -22.34
C ALA A 52 22.92 0.54 -21.40
N PHE A 53 23.46 -0.63 -21.05
CA PHE A 53 24.65 -0.76 -20.20
C PHE A 53 25.87 -0.05 -20.79
N LYS A 54 26.17 -0.27 -22.07
CA LYS A 54 27.29 0.41 -22.75
C LYS A 54 27.13 1.93 -22.76
N LYS A 55 25.90 2.42 -22.98
CA LYS A 55 25.62 3.86 -22.94
C LYS A 55 25.81 4.42 -21.52
N ALA A 56 25.30 3.73 -20.51
CA ALA A 56 25.46 4.10 -19.10
C ALA A 56 26.93 4.06 -18.65
N GLU A 57 27.72 3.11 -19.13
CA GLU A 57 29.17 3.02 -18.87
C GLU A 57 29.91 4.23 -19.46
N LYS A 58 29.59 4.63 -20.70
CA LYS A 58 30.12 5.86 -21.29
C LYS A 58 29.78 7.08 -20.43
N TYR A 59 28.52 7.19 -19.99
CA TYR A 59 28.11 8.28 -19.09
C TYR A 59 28.86 8.29 -17.77
N ALA A 60 29.12 7.11 -17.20
CA ALA A 60 29.87 6.99 -15.96
C ALA A 60 31.32 7.48 -16.12
N ILE A 61 31.97 7.17 -17.25
CA ILE A 61 33.31 7.67 -17.59
C ILE A 61 33.27 9.20 -17.72
N ASP A 62 32.34 9.73 -18.51
CA ASP A 62 32.18 11.17 -18.73
C ASP A 62 31.93 11.95 -17.42
N LEU A 63 31.20 11.36 -16.47
CA LEU A 63 30.97 11.91 -15.12
C LEU A 63 32.25 11.96 -14.28
N VAL A 64 33.05 10.89 -14.32
CA VAL A 64 34.32 10.83 -13.60
C VAL A 64 35.27 11.90 -14.15
N ASP A 65 35.42 11.99 -15.47
CA ASP A 65 36.27 12.98 -16.13
C ASP A 65 35.88 14.42 -15.76
N LEU A 66 34.58 14.72 -15.78
CA LEU A 66 34.05 16.03 -15.39
C LEU A 66 34.40 16.39 -13.94
N SER A 67 34.37 15.40 -13.05
CA SER A 67 34.63 15.59 -11.62
C SER A 67 36.10 15.83 -11.27
N LEU A 68 37.02 15.59 -12.21
CA LEU A 68 38.45 15.89 -12.05
C LEU A 68 38.75 17.39 -12.17
N SER A 69 37.89 18.17 -12.84
CA SER A 69 38.08 19.61 -13.00
C SER A 69 37.74 20.40 -11.72
N ASN A 70 38.67 21.25 -11.26
CA ASN A 70 38.41 22.14 -10.13
C ASN A 70 37.48 23.33 -10.47
N ALA A 71 37.28 23.64 -11.76
CA ALA A 71 36.43 24.74 -12.21
C ALA A 71 34.96 24.58 -11.74
N THR A 72 34.50 23.33 -11.63
CA THR A 72 33.17 22.95 -11.13
C THR A 72 32.91 23.53 -9.74
N PHE A 73 33.86 23.34 -8.81
CA PHE A 73 33.68 23.72 -7.40
C PHE A 73 33.78 25.22 -7.18
N TYR A 74 34.62 25.92 -7.95
CA TYR A 74 34.62 27.39 -7.95
C TYR A 74 33.27 27.94 -8.41
N LYS A 75 32.67 27.35 -9.46
CA LYS A 75 31.37 27.81 -9.96
C LYS A 75 30.24 27.52 -8.97
N LEU A 76 30.26 26.37 -8.30
CA LEU A 76 29.31 26.05 -7.22
C LEU A 76 29.46 26.99 -6.02
N GLU A 77 30.70 27.31 -5.61
CA GLU A 77 30.96 28.29 -4.57
C GLU A 77 30.33 29.64 -4.92
N GLN A 78 30.53 30.14 -6.14
CA GLN A 78 29.90 31.38 -6.60
C GLN A 78 28.37 31.31 -6.61
N LEU A 79 27.77 30.17 -7.00
CA LEU A 79 26.32 29.98 -6.98
C LEU A 79 25.75 30.03 -5.55
N TYR A 80 26.44 29.43 -4.58
CA TYR A 80 26.04 29.53 -3.17
C TYR A 80 26.21 30.95 -2.61
N LEU A 81 27.30 31.65 -2.95
CA LEU A 81 27.53 33.03 -2.55
C LEU A 81 26.51 34.01 -3.16
N ALA A 82 26.07 33.74 -4.40
CA ALA A 82 25.05 34.52 -5.10
C ALA A 82 23.62 34.33 -4.54
N ASN A 83 23.42 33.41 -3.59
CA ASN A 83 22.11 33.13 -2.97
C ASN A 83 22.14 33.37 -1.43
N PRO A 84 22.17 34.64 -0.96
CA PRO A 84 22.32 34.97 0.47
C PRO A 84 21.20 34.40 1.36
N SER A 85 20.01 34.13 0.81
CA SER A 85 18.91 33.50 1.55
C SER A 85 19.25 32.09 2.03
N LEU A 86 20.19 31.39 1.37
CA LEU A 86 20.66 30.07 1.81
C LEU A 86 21.62 30.16 3.00
N GLN A 87 22.19 31.34 3.26
CA GLN A 87 23.18 31.58 4.32
C GLN A 87 22.57 32.20 5.59
N ARG A 88 21.33 32.71 5.53
CA ARG A 88 20.67 33.34 6.68
C ARG A 88 20.11 32.29 7.64
N SER A 89 20.37 32.42 8.94
CA SER A 89 19.72 31.57 9.94
C SER A 89 18.23 31.93 10.06
N HIS A 90 17.34 31.05 9.60
CA HIS A 90 15.93 31.09 10.00
C HIS A 90 15.81 30.36 11.34
N HIS A 91 15.77 31.12 12.44
CA HIS A 91 15.29 30.61 13.71
C HIS A 91 13.81 30.21 13.55
N SER A 92 13.55 28.94 13.24
CA SER A 92 12.31 28.32 13.69
C SER A 92 12.44 28.20 15.21
N GLY A 93 11.57 28.86 15.99
CA GLY A 93 11.57 28.81 17.46
C GLY A 93 11.18 27.45 18.03
N ILE A 94 11.85 26.38 17.60
CA ILE A 94 11.65 25.00 18.01
C ILE A 94 12.99 24.55 18.60
N SER A 95 13.00 24.04 19.83
CA SER A 95 14.22 23.54 20.47
C SER A 95 14.63 22.20 19.86
N ASP A 96 15.93 21.88 19.92
CA ASP A 96 16.51 20.66 19.35
C ASP A 96 15.86 19.35 19.89
N ASP A 97 15.42 19.36 21.16
CA ASP A 97 14.76 18.22 21.80
C ASP A 97 13.30 18.00 21.32
N GLU A 98 12.56 19.07 21.00
CA GLU A 98 11.22 18.93 20.40
C GLU A 98 11.30 18.55 18.91
N HIS A 99 12.36 18.98 18.22
CA HIS A 99 12.52 18.89 16.76
C HIS A 99 12.55 17.45 16.22
N HIS A 100 13.20 16.51 16.92
CA HIS A 100 13.37 15.14 16.40
C HIS A 100 12.08 14.30 16.42
N GLN A 101 11.16 14.57 17.34
CA GLN A 101 9.91 13.82 17.48
C GLN A 101 8.69 14.51 16.82
N THR A 102 8.75 15.82 16.53
CA THR A 102 7.57 16.60 16.10
C THR A 102 7.51 17.01 14.63
N ILE A 103 8.61 17.08 13.86
CA ILE A 103 8.60 17.62 12.46
C ILE A 103 7.61 16.91 11.51
N ALA A 104 7.16 15.70 11.84
CA ALA A 104 6.21 14.91 11.06
C ALA A 104 4.83 14.73 11.71
N SER A 105 4.48 15.55 12.71
CA SER A 105 3.19 15.50 13.40
C SER A 105 2.22 16.57 12.88
N TRP A 106 0.93 16.43 13.22
CA TRP A 106 -0.04 17.50 13.01
C TRP A 106 0.28 18.74 13.81
N SER A 107 0.80 18.59 15.03
CA SER A 107 1.23 19.72 15.86
C SER A 107 2.33 20.56 15.21
N PHE A 108 3.18 19.97 14.36
CA PHE A 108 4.14 20.73 13.57
C PHE A 108 3.49 21.60 12.50
N LEU A 109 2.51 21.08 11.75
CA LEU A 109 1.79 21.88 10.75
C LEU A 109 0.95 22.99 11.39
N GLU A 110 0.37 22.72 12.55
CA GLU A 110 -0.36 23.72 13.35
C GLU A 110 0.57 24.84 13.84
N LYS A 111 1.78 24.48 14.32
CA LYS A 111 2.81 25.46 14.71
C LYS A 111 3.29 26.27 13.51
N MET A 112 3.52 25.64 12.36
CA MET A 112 3.86 26.34 11.10
C MET A 112 2.77 27.32 10.65
N GLU A 113 1.48 27.00 10.84
CA GLU A 113 0.38 27.94 10.55
C GLU A 113 0.35 29.09 11.58
N ALA A 114 0.54 28.80 12.87
CA ALA A 114 0.61 29.80 13.92
C ALA A 114 1.76 30.79 13.68
N ASP A 115 2.92 30.28 13.24
CA ASP A 115 4.12 31.07 12.92
C ASP A 115 4.06 31.72 11.53
N GLN A 116 2.95 31.55 10.78
CA GLN A 116 2.73 32.05 9.41
C GLN A 116 3.73 31.52 8.37
N GLN A 117 4.42 30.42 8.66
CA GLN A 117 5.41 29.79 7.78
C GLN A 117 4.83 28.68 6.89
N LEU A 118 3.60 28.21 7.16
CA LEU A 118 3.00 27.07 6.47
C LEU A 118 2.89 27.27 4.94
N LYS A 119 2.59 28.49 4.47
CA LYS A 119 2.48 28.76 3.02
C LYS A 119 3.81 28.59 2.30
N ASP A 120 4.88 29.12 2.87
CA ASP A 120 6.23 29.04 2.29
C ASP A 120 6.76 27.61 2.35
N TYR A 121 6.51 26.92 3.46
CA TYR A 121 6.80 25.50 3.63
C TYR A 121 6.12 24.63 2.56
N LEU A 122 4.81 24.83 2.33
CA LEU A 122 4.05 24.10 1.31
C LEU A 122 4.52 24.47 -0.10
N GLN A 123 4.80 25.76 -0.37
CA GLN A 123 5.28 26.21 -1.68
C GLN A 123 6.59 25.50 -2.06
N LYS A 124 7.61 25.58 -1.22
CA LYS A 124 8.91 24.95 -1.46
C LYS A 124 8.76 23.44 -1.70
N SER A 125 7.94 22.79 -0.87
CA SER A 125 7.76 21.34 -0.95
C SER A 125 7.04 20.89 -2.21
N LEU A 126 6.02 21.63 -2.65
CA LEU A 126 5.32 21.37 -3.91
C LEU A 126 6.23 21.62 -5.12
N GLU A 127 7.02 22.71 -5.11
CA GLU A 127 8.02 22.96 -6.16
C GLU A 127 9.00 21.79 -6.31
N TYR A 128 9.50 21.26 -5.20
CA TYR A 128 10.37 20.08 -5.21
C TYR A 128 9.67 18.82 -5.73
N LEU A 129 8.41 18.59 -5.31
CA LEU A 129 7.61 17.45 -5.82
C LEU A 129 7.43 17.52 -7.34
N PHE A 130 7.11 18.71 -7.87
CA PHE A 130 6.90 18.90 -9.32
C PHE A 130 8.21 18.72 -10.11
N ILE A 131 9.34 19.17 -9.60
CA ILE A 131 10.64 18.91 -10.23
C ILE A 131 10.97 17.42 -10.17
N ARG A 132 10.90 16.81 -8.98
CA ARG A 132 11.35 15.43 -8.74
C ARG A 132 10.48 14.40 -9.44
N ASP A 133 9.17 14.56 -9.36
CA ASP A 133 8.20 13.54 -9.78
C ASP A 133 7.58 13.86 -11.16
N LEU A 134 7.59 15.13 -11.61
CA LEU A 134 7.02 15.55 -12.90
C LEU A 134 8.05 16.14 -13.89
N GLY A 135 9.32 16.34 -13.49
CA GLY A 135 10.34 16.93 -14.36
C GLY A 135 9.98 18.35 -14.83
N SER A 136 9.12 19.05 -14.07
CA SER A 136 8.60 20.35 -14.45
C SER A 136 9.65 21.44 -14.28
N THR A 137 9.64 22.46 -15.14
CA THR A 137 10.43 23.67 -14.94
C THR A 137 9.62 24.67 -14.11
N LEU A 138 10.27 25.39 -13.20
CA LEU A 138 9.58 26.31 -12.28
C LEU A 138 9.32 27.68 -12.90
N ASP A 139 9.88 27.99 -14.06
CA ASP A 139 9.62 29.19 -14.84
C ASP A 139 8.34 29.09 -15.68
N ASP A 140 7.80 27.88 -15.89
CA ASP A 140 6.54 27.68 -16.59
C ASP A 140 5.35 28.20 -15.76
N LYS A 141 4.59 29.10 -16.38
CA LYS A 141 3.44 29.76 -15.75
C LYS A 141 2.35 28.77 -15.36
N ASN A 142 2.10 27.75 -16.19
CA ASN A 142 1.06 26.74 -15.93
C ASN A 142 1.43 25.86 -14.73
N THR A 143 2.70 25.48 -14.63
CA THR A 143 3.28 24.78 -13.47
C THR A 143 3.12 25.60 -12.19
N GLN A 144 3.47 26.89 -12.22
CA GLN A 144 3.32 27.79 -11.07
C GLN A 144 1.87 27.98 -10.63
N GLU A 145 0.93 28.17 -11.56
CA GLU A 145 -0.50 28.28 -11.26
C GLU A 145 -1.05 27.00 -10.61
N THR A 146 -0.59 25.83 -11.10
CA THR A 146 -0.98 24.52 -10.58
C THR A 146 -0.47 24.31 -9.15
N ILE A 147 0.82 24.60 -8.91
CA ILE A 147 1.43 24.54 -7.56
C ILE A 147 0.66 25.45 -6.60
N GLN A 148 0.34 26.69 -7.01
CA GLN A 148 -0.42 27.62 -6.18
C GLN A 148 -1.84 27.11 -5.87
N CYS A 149 -2.50 26.45 -6.81
CA CYS A 149 -3.81 25.84 -6.61
C CYS A 149 -3.76 24.73 -5.55
N TYR A 150 -2.83 23.79 -5.68
CA TYR A 150 -2.64 22.70 -4.70
C TYR A 150 -2.26 23.24 -3.33
N ARG A 151 -1.35 24.22 -3.28
CA ARG A 151 -0.99 24.90 -2.03
C ARG A 151 -2.22 25.47 -1.33
N LYS A 152 -3.09 26.18 -2.04
CA LYS A 152 -4.33 26.74 -1.46
C LYS A 152 -5.27 25.64 -0.94
N LYS A 153 -5.43 24.54 -1.67
CA LYS A 153 -6.27 23.41 -1.25
C LYS A 153 -5.73 22.73 0.02
N ILE A 154 -4.45 22.40 0.05
CA ILE A 154 -3.79 21.76 1.19
C ILE A 154 -3.81 22.70 2.41
N HIS A 155 -3.51 23.99 2.21
CA HIS A 155 -3.54 25.00 3.26
C HIS A 155 -4.94 25.14 3.89
N LYS A 156 -5.99 25.23 3.06
CA LYS A 156 -7.39 25.28 3.53
C LYS A 156 -7.76 24.03 4.33
N TYR A 157 -7.36 22.85 3.86
CA TYR A 157 -7.65 21.60 4.55
C TYR A 157 -7.01 21.54 5.94
N ILE A 158 -5.71 21.84 6.04
CA ILE A 158 -4.98 21.85 7.32
C ILE A 158 -5.64 22.81 8.31
N ARG A 159 -6.07 23.98 7.84
CA ARG A 159 -6.73 25.00 8.66
C ARG A 159 -8.14 24.61 9.12
N ASN A 160 -8.92 23.94 8.29
CA ASN A 160 -10.27 23.50 8.68
C ASN A 160 -10.20 22.39 9.74
N ARG A 161 -9.20 21.49 9.64
CA ARG A 161 -9.00 20.42 10.60
C ARG A 161 -8.57 20.93 11.98
N SER A 162 -7.69 21.93 12.06
CA SER A 162 -7.30 22.51 13.36
C SER A 162 -8.50 23.12 14.12
N GLN A 163 -9.62 23.37 13.43
CA GLN A 163 -10.89 23.84 13.99
C GLN A 163 -11.89 22.71 14.32
N GLN A 164 -11.72 21.50 13.76
CA GLN A 164 -12.57 20.33 13.99
C GLN A 164 -11.69 19.14 14.45
N LYS A 165 -11.63 18.90 15.77
CA LYS A 165 -10.73 17.91 16.39
C LYS A 165 -10.96 16.44 15.99
N ASP A 166 -12.06 16.11 15.29
CA ASP A 166 -12.49 14.71 15.11
C ASP A 166 -12.33 14.12 13.70
N SER A 167 -11.78 14.85 12.72
CA SER A 167 -11.46 14.25 11.41
C SER A 167 -9.98 13.87 11.34
N LEU A 168 -9.69 12.57 11.41
CA LEU A 168 -8.40 12.04 10.98
C LEU A 168 -8.25 12.37 9.48
N TRP A 169 -7.06 12.77 9.02
CA TRP A 169 -6.74 12.77 7.58
C TRP A 169 -6.58 11.32 7.15
N SER A 170 -7.61 10.50 7.29
CA SER A 170 -7.62 9.23 6.63
C SER A 170 -7.89 9.49 5.16
N VAL A 171 -7.41 8.59 4.30
CA VAL A 171 -7.82 8.56 2.90
C VAL A 171 -9.37 8.58 2.85
N GLU A 172 -10.08 8.05 3.85
CA GLU A 172 -11.55 8.15 3.98
C GLU A 172 -12.06 9.59 4.02
N SER A 173 -11.41 10.55 4.69
CA SER A 173 -11.86 11.96 4.69
C SER A 173 -11.71 12.67 3.33
N LEU A 174 -10.79 12.18 2.47
CA LEU A 174 -10.69 12.59 1.07
C LEU A 174 -11.77 11.90 0.22
N LEU A 175 -12.14 10.67 0.57
CA LEU A 175 -13.15 9.84 -0.10
C LEU A 175 -14.59 10.26 0.24
N GLU A 176 -14.87 10.70 1.46
CA GLU A 176 -16.20 11.05 1.98
C GLU A 176 -16.59 12.51 1.72
N ASN A 177 -15.76 13.28 1.00
CA ASN A 177 -16.17 14.61 0.55
C ASN A 177 -17.21 14.48 -0.58
N ASP A 178 -18.32 15.21 -0.45
CA ASP A 178 -19.48 15.35 -1.38
C ASP A 178 -19.14 15.81 -2.82
N GLY A 179 -17.89 15.67 -3.29
CA GLY A 179 -17.43 16.10 -4.61
C GLY A 179 -16.52 15.13 -5.36
N VAL A 180 -16.07 14.01 -4.74
CA VAL A 180 -15.27 13.00 -5.44
C VAL A 180 -16.20 12.11 -6.27
N ASP A 181 -15.78 11.78 -7.49
CA ASP A 181 -16.56 10.92 -8.37
C ASP A 181 -16.67 9.49 -7.80
N PRO A 182 -17.86 8.86 -7.79
CA PRO A 182 -18.06 7.51 -7.26
C PRO A 182 -17.10 6.46 -7.83
N LYS A 183 -16.72 6.58 -9.11
CA LYS A 183 -15.77 5.65 -9.74
C LYS A 183 -14.36 5.79 -9.12
N ILE A 184 -13.92 7.01 -8.83
CA ILE A 184 -12.63 7.26 -8.17
C ILE A 184 -12.66 6.80 -6.71
N GLN A 185 -13.78 6.99 -6.01
CA GLN A 185 -13.96 6.47 -4.65
C GLN A 185 -13.81 4.95 -4.63
N GLN A 186 -14.50 4.24 -5.55
CA GLN A 186 -14.38 2.79 -5.71
C GLN A 186 -12.93 2.38 -6.01
N ARG A 187 -12.22 3.10 -6.88
CA ARG A 187 -10.84 2.78 -7.22
C ARG A 187 -9.85 2.96 -6.07
N LEU A 188 -9.98 4.05 -5.32
CA LEU A 188 -9.13 4.30 -4.16
C LEU A 188 -9.39 3.26 -3.05
N PHE A 189 -10.61 2.80 -2.93
CA PHE A 189 -10.95 1.69 -2.06
C PHE A 189 -10.34 0.35 -2.53
N TRP A 190 -10.47 0.03 -3.83
CA TRP A 190 -9.81 -1.09 -4.49
C TRP A 190 -8.29 -1.08 -4.24
N LEU A 191 -7.68 0.12 -4.21
CA LEU A 191 -6.27 0.29 -3.89
C LEU A 191 -6.01 -0.03 -2.41
N LYS A 192 -6.83 0.52 -1.50
CA LYS A 192 -6.73 0.28 -0.06
C LYS A 192 -6.76 -1.22 0.28
N GLN A 193 -7.70 -1.96 -0.33
CA GLN A 193 -7.81 -3.41 -0.20
C GLN A 193 -6.50 -4.13 -0.53
N ARG A 194 -5.91 -3.77 -1.66
CA ARG A 194 -4.69 -4.41 -2.14
C ARG A 194 -3.48 -4.07 -1.28
N LEU A 195 -3.39 -2.84 -0.80
CA LEU A 195 -2.35 -2.44 0.16
C LEU A 195 -2.47 -3.22 1.48
N TYR A 196 -3.68 -3.43 2.00
CA TYR A 196 -3.89 -4.29 3.17
C TYR A 196 -3.58 -5.77 2.92
N SER A 197 -3.94 -6.28 1.74
CA SER A 197 -3.62 -7.66 1.35
C SER A 197 -2.09 -7.87 1.37
N ILE A 198 -1.32 -6.96 0.76
CA ILE A 198 0.15 -6.99 0.79
C ILE A 198 0.67 -6.98 2.23
N GLN A 199 0.16 -6.07 3.06
CA GLN A 199 0.54 -5.98 4.46
C GLN A 199 0.30 -7.28 5.24
N GLY A 200 -0.81 -7.97 4.93
CA GLY A 200 -1.17 -9.27 5.51
C GLY A 200 -0.20 -10.38 5.13
N ILE A 201 0.34 -10.34 3.91
CA ILE A 201 1.28 -11.32 3.36
C ILE A 201 2.69 -11.13 3.92
N LEU A 202 3.11 -9.89 4.21
CA LEU A 202 4.47 -9.59 4.67
C LEU A 202 4.83 -10.34 5.98
N PRO A 203 6.05 -10.93 6.09
CA PRO A 203 6.53 -11.57 7.31
C PRO A 203 6.52 -10.64 8.53
N GLN A 204 6.48 -11.19 9.74
CA GLN A 204 6.33 -10.38 10.97
C GLN A 204 7.57 -9.55 11.31
N HIS A 205 8.77 -10.02 10.98
CA HIS A 205 10.04 -9.35 11.27
C HIS A 205 10.41 -8.28 10.24
N TRP A 206 9.67 -8.15 9.14
CA TRP A 206 9.89 -7.10 8.15
C TRP A 206 9.38 -5.74 8.63
N ASP A 207 10.05 -4.67 8.19
CA ASP A 207 9.51 -3.31 8.30
C ASP A 207 8.38 -3.11 7.28
N LYS A 208 7.18 -3.55 7.68
CA LYS A 208 5.95 -3.41 6.87
C LYS A 208 5.67 -1.96 6.54
N THR A 209 6.01 -1.05 7.43
CA THR A 209 5.76 0.38 7.23
C THR A 209 6.60 0.92 6.10
N ASN A 210 7.89 0.60 6.06
CA ASN A 210 8.78 1.07 5.01
C ASN A 210 8.41 0.48 3.63
N CYS A 211 8.05 -0.80 3.59
CA CYS A 211 7.57 -1.45 2.36
C CYS A 211 6.31 -0.75 1.81
N LEU A 212 5.28 -0.56 2.64
CA LEU A 212 4.07 0.16 2.25
C LEU A 212 4.35 1.63 1.89
N ARG A 213 5.30 2.28 2.57
CA ARG A 213 5.72 3.65 2.27
C ARG A 213 6.28 3.78 0.86
N LYS A 214 7.16 2.85 0.45
CA LYS A 214 7.73 2.80 -0.90
C LYS A 214 6.61 2.65 -1.93
N LEU A 215 5.67 1.72 -1.71
CA LEU A 215 4.52 1.49 -2.58
C LEU A 215 3.63 2.74 -2.74
N VAL A 216 3.21 3.34 -1.63
CA VAL A 216 2.29 4.49 -1.63
C VAL A 216 2.96 5.71 -2.27
N LYS A 217 4.26 5.93 -2.03
CA LYS A 217 5.03 6.99 -2.68
C LYS A 217 5.03 6.86 -4.19
N VAL A 218 5.19 5.63 -4.70
CA VAL A 218 5.18 5.33 -6.13
C VAL A 218 3.80 5.57 -6.75
N ILE A 219 2.74 5.06 -6.11
CA ILE A 219 1.36 5.28 -6.56
C ILE A 219 1.05 6.78 -6.61
N ALA A 220 1.40 7.52 -5.54
CA ALA A 220 1.18 8.96 -5.47
C ALA A 220 1.91 9.71 -6.60
N GLY A 221 3.14 9.32 -6.93
CA GLY A 221 3.88 9.88 -8.05
C GLY A 221 3.14 9.72 -9.39
N VAL A 222 2.66 8.51 -9.70
CA VAL A 222 1.91 8.22 -10.92
C VAL A 222 0.57 8.98 -10.97
N VAL A 223 -0.14 9.06 -9.85
CA VAL A 223 -1.42 9.78 -9.77
C VAL A 223 -1.22 11.30 -9.89
N MET A 224 -0.23 11.88 -9.20
CA MET A 224 0.09 13.30 -9.32
C MET A 224 0.38 13.67 -10.78
N HIS A 225 1.09 12.80 -11.48
CA HIS A 225 1.41 12.98 -12.88
C HIS A 225 0.18 13.00 -13.77
N ALA A 226 -0.69 12.01 -13.63
CA ALA A 226 -1.97 11.95 -14.33
C ALA A 226 -2.86 13.19 -14.07
N MET A 227 -2.77 13.79 -12.88
CA MET A 227 -3.54 14.98 -12.51
C MET A 227 -3.03 16.28 -13.13
N VAL A 228 -1.73 16.41 -13.42
CA VAL A 228 -1.11 17.69 -13.81
C VAL A 228 -0.97 17.83 -15.33
N GLU A 229 -0.74 16.72 -16.03
CA GLU A 229 -0.32 16.74 -17.44
C GLU A 229 -1.48 16.92 -18.42
N GLN A 230 -2.63 16.31 -18.15
CA GLN A 230 -3.77 16.36 -19.07
C GLN A 230 -4.79 17.44 -18.71
N LYS A 231 -5.05 18.33 -19.67
CA LYS A 231 -6.22 19.20 -19.65
C LYS A 231 -7.40 18.42 -20.20
N PHE A 232 -8.31 18.03 -19.32
CA PHE A 232 -9.51 17.29 -19.72
C PHE A 232 -10.58 18.21 -20.25
N THR A 233 -11.18 17.84 -21.38
CA THR A 233 -12.32 18.57 -21.96
C THR A 233 -13.63 18.33 -21.21
N ASN A 234 -13.75 17.21 -20.48
CA ASN A 234 -14.90 16.90 -19.65
C ASN A 234 -14.51 16.08 -18.39
N ARG A 235 -15.42 16.01 -17.42
CA ARG A 235 -15.21 15.34 -16.13
C ARG A 235 -15.04 13.83 -16.26
N GLU A 236 -15.72 13.20 -17.22
CA GLU A 236 -15.69 11.75 -17.44
C GLU A 236 -14.32 11.26 -17.89
N GLN A 237 -13.67 11.96 -18.82
CA GLN A 237 -12.30 11.66 -19.24
C GLN A 237 -11.30 11.82 -18.09
N GLN A 238 -11.49 12.84 -17.24
CA GLN A 238 -10.66 13.05 -16.05
C GLN A 238 -10.77 11.87 -15.08
N VAL A 239 -11.99 11.40 -14.86
CA VAL A 239 -12.26 10.25 -13.99
C VAL A 239 -11.65 8.97 -14.57
N GLU A 240 -11.81 8.70 -15.87
CA GLU A 240 -11.21 7.53 -16.51
C GLU A 240 -9.67 7.54 -16.42
N HIS A 241 -9.07 8.71 -16.64
CA HIS A 241 -7.63 8.85 -16.60
C HIS A 241 -7.08 8.65 -15.19
N LEU A 242 -7.76 9.18 -14.17
CA LEU A 242 -7.38 8.98 -12.77
C LEU A 242 -7.59 7.54 -12.30
N ASP A 243 -8.67 6.89 -12.74
CA ASP A 243 -8.90 5.46 -12.49
C ASP A 243 -7.72 4.62 -13.01
N ARG A 244 -7.37 4.83 -14.28
CA ARG A 244 -6.24 4.18 -14.94
C ARG A 244 -4.91 4.46 -14.22
N ALA A 245 -4.68 5.70 -13.81
CA ALA A 245 -3.44 6.10 -13.13
C ALA A 245 -3.29 5.45 -11.75
N ILE A 246 -4.38 5.36 -10.96
CA ILE A 246 -4.35 4.68 -9.66
C ILE A 246 -4.05 3.19 -9.86
N THR A 247 -4.70 2.53 -10.81
CA THR A 247 -4.45 1.11 -11.10
C THR A 247 -3.03 0.86 -11.57
N LEU A 248 -2.55 1.62 -12.56
CA LEU A 248 -1.19 1.44 -13.09
C LEU A 248 -0.13 1.82 -12.04
N GLY A 249 -0.39 2.82 -11.20
CA GLY A 249 0.46 3.14 -10.06
C GLY A 249 0.58 1.98 -9.06
N TYR A 250 -0.52 1.28 -8.77
CA TYR A 250 -0.48 0.07 -7.95
C TYR A 250 0.32 -1.04 -8.61
N CYS A 251 0.03 -1.37 -9.87
CA CYS A 251 0.72 -2.42 -10.61
C CYS A 251 2.23 -2.14 -10.66
N TYR A 252 2.59 -0.89 -10.95
CA TYR A 252 3.97 -0.41 -10.93
C TYR A 252 4.61 -0.54 -9.54
N GLY A 253 3.89 -0.23 -8.46
CA GLY A 253 4.37 -0.47 -7.10
C GLY A 253 4.68 -1.95 -6.83
N ILE A 254 3.80 -2.86 -7.27
CA ILE A 254 3.97 -4.30 -7.08
C ILE A 254 5.14 -4.86 -7.89
N THR A 255 5.24 -4.50 -9.17
CA THR A 255 6.22 -5.08 -10.08
C THR A 255 7.65 -4.62 -9.81
N TYR A 256 7.85 -3.55 -9.03
CA TYR A 256 9.18 -3.00 -8.75
C TYR A 256 9.45 -2.82 -7.26
N PRO A 257 9.00 -1.76 -6.53
CA PRO A 257 9.32 -1.60 -5.11
C PRO A 257 9.08 -2.84 -4.24
N PHE A 258 7.96 -3.53 -4.45
CA PHE A 258 7.62 -4.70 -3.65
C PHE A 258 8.48 -5.92 -4.01
N ILE A 259 8.72 -6.16 -5.30
CA ILE A 259 9.62 -7.23 -5.74
C ILE A 259 11.05 -6.98 -5.25
N ASP A 260 11.50 -5.74 -5.28
CA ASP A 260 12.83 -5.35 -4.82
C ASP A 260 13.00 -5.65 -3.32
N ASP A 261 12.04 -5.26 -2.49
CA ASP A 261 12.03 -5.59 -1.05
C ASP A 261 12.04 -7.13 -0.83
N VAL A 262 11.38 -7.91 -1.69
CA VAL A 262 11.41 -9.39 -1.63
C VAL A 262 12.77 -9.96 -2.02
N GLN A 263 13.41 -9.41 -3.05
CA GLN A 263 14.73 -9.84 -3.48
C GLN A 263 15.84 -9.45 -2.51
N ASP A 264 15.69 -8.34 -1.79
CA ASP A 264 16.65 -7.90 -0.78
C ASP A 264 16.49 -8.64 0.56
N SER A 265 15.42 -9.43 0.70
CA SER A 265 15.15 -10.16 1.93
C SER A 265 16.11 -11.34 2.15
N THR A 266 16.56 -11.50 3.40
CA THR A 266 17.40 -12.64 3.82
C THR A 266 16.60 -13.92 4.08
N ASP A 267 15.27 -13.89 3.86
CA ASP A 267 14.38 -15.01 4.16
C ASP A 267 14.39 -16.11 3.09
N LEU A 268 14.72 -15.74 1.84
CA LEU A 268 14.79 -16.65 0.73
C LEU A 268 16.08 -17.47 0.79
N SER A 269 15.95 -18.78 0.56
CA SER A 269 17.14 -19.61 0.33
C SER A 269 17.80 -19.17 -0.99
N ASN A 270 19.12 -19.34 -1.14
CA ASN A 270 19.82 -19.03 -2.40
C ASN A 270 19.16 -19.67 -3.63
N LYS A 271 18.59 -20.87 -3.46
CA LYS A 271 17.85 -21.57 -4.52
C LYS A 271 16.51 -20.91 -4.82
N ASP A 272 15.73 -20.55 -3.80
CA ASP A 272 14.44 -19.86 -4.00
C ASP A 272 14.64 -18.45 -4.57
N HIS A 273 15.73 -17.78 -4.18
CA HIS A 273 16.11 -16.47 -4.69
C HIS A 273 16.41 -16.52 -6.19
N GLN A 274 17.26 -17.46 -6.62
CA GLN A 274 17.54 -17.68 -8.04
C GLN A 274 16.29 -18.08 -8.82
N LEU A 275 15.46 -18.98 -8.27
CA LEU A 275 14.21 -19.40 -8.89
C LEU A 275 13.24 -18.22 -9.09
N PHE A 276 13.12 -17.35 -8.08
CA PHE A 276 12.27 -16.16 -8.14
C PHE A 276 12.78 -15.16 -9.19
N LYS A 277 14.09 -14.96 -9.25
CA LYS A 277 14.74 -14.11 -10.26
C LYS A 277 14.47 -14.62 -11.68
N ASP A 278 14.70 -15.90 -11.95
CA ASP A 278 14.46 -16.50 -13.28
C ASP A 278 12.99 -16.35 -13.69
N CYS A 279 12.10 -16.48 -12.72
CA CYS A 279 10.66 -16.30 -12.88
C CYS A 279 10.26 -14.86 -13.23
N ILE A 280 10.88 -13.85 -12.62
CA ILE A 280 10.65 -12.44 -12.96
C ILE A 280 11.17 -12.15 -14.37
N VAL A 281 12.37 -12.62 -14.70
CA VAL A 281 12.95 -12.47 -16.05
C VAL A 281 11.99 -13.02 -17.10
N ALA A 282 11.56 -14.29 -16.95
CA ALA A 282 10.59 -14.90 -17.86
C ALA A 282 9.28 -14.12 -17.92
N SER A 283 8.80 -13.61 -16.77
CA SER A 283 7.53 -12.88 -16.75
C SER A 283 7.59 -11.54 -17.47
N LEU A 284 8.75 -10.87 -17.45
CA LEU A 284 8.98 -9.63 -18.17
C LEU A 284 9.17 -9.86 -19.67
N THR A 285 9.86 -10.93 -20.08
CA THR A 285 10.11 -11.21 -21.50
C THR A 285 8.89 -11.78 -22.20
N ASP A 286 8.18 -12.72 -21.57
CA ASP A 286 6.90 -13.27 -22.07
C ASP A 286 5.73 -12.28 -21.93
N LYS A 287 5.95 -11.16 -21.22
CA LYS A 287 4.96 -10.13 -20.89
C LYS A 287 3.76 -10.71 -20.14
N GLN A 288 3.90 -11.82 -19.43
CA GLN A 288 2.83 -12.51 -18.68
C GLN A 288 3.45 -13.27 -17.52
N SER A 289 2.69 -13.59 -16.48
CA SER A 289 3.24 -14.39 -15.39
C SER A 289 3.63 -15.78 -15.86
N SER A 290 4.83 -16.23 -15.47
CA SER A 290 5.24 -17.61 -15.70
C SER A 290 4.49 -18.58 -14.75
N LYS A 291 4.54 -19.89 -15.01
CA LYS A 291 3.89 -20.87 -14.12
C LYS A 291 4.48 -20.78 -12.72
N LEU A 292 3.62 -20.76 -11.69
CA LEU A 292 4.03 -20.71 -10.29
C LEU A 292 5.08 -21.81 -10.01
N PRO A 293 6.32 -21.43 -9.65
CA PRO A 293 7.37 -22.40 -9.41
C PRO A 293 7.21 -23.03 -8.02
N VAL A 294 7.79 -24.23 -7.85
CA VAL A 294 7.76 -24.94 -6.56
C VAL A 294 8.87 -24.43 -5.66
N PHE A 295 8.53 -23.45 -4.81
CA PHE A 295 9.42 -22.95 -3.76
C PHE A 295 9.60 -23.95 -2.62
N SER A 296 10.67 -23.77 -1.84
CA SER A 296 10.94 -24.54 -0.63
C SER A 296 9.76 -24.51 0.35
N GLU A 297 9.62 -25.54 1.18
CA GLU A 297 8.49 -25.65 2.13
C GLU A 297 8.38 -24.44 3.06
N LYS A 298 9.52 -23.89 3.50
CA LYS A 298 9.60 -22.66 4.31
C LYS A 298 8.96 -21.46 3.60
N ASN A 299 9.24 -21.30 2.30
CA ASN A 299 8.91 -20.08 1.54
C ASN A 299 7.66 -20.24 0.66
N ARG A 300 7.12 -21.45 0.52
CA ARG A 300 6.02 -21.79 -0.40
C ARG A 300 4.79 -20.90 -0.21
N VAL A 301 4.33 -20.72 1.01
CA VAL A 301 3.12 -19.93 1.29
C VAL A 301 3.35 -18.47 0.97
N PHE A 302 4.43 -17.87 1.48
CA PHE A 302 4.74 -16.46 1.25
C PHE A 302 4.94 -16.17 -0.25
N MET A 303 5.79 -16.94 -0.92
CA MET A 303 6.10 -16.74 -2.33
C MET A 303 4.91 -16.99 -3.25
N HIS A 304 4.01 -17.92 -2.91
CA HIS A 304 2.75 -18.08 -3.63
C HIS A 304 1.94 -16.78 -3.65
N HIS A 305 1.77 -16.13 -2.50
CA HIS A 305 1.03 -14.87 -2.43
C HIS A 305 1.73 -13.73 -3.19
N VAL A 306 3.06 -13.63 -3.09
CA VAL A 306 3.85 -12.68 -3.90
C VAL A 306 3.60 -12.90 -5.39
N TYR A 307 3.62 -14.15 -5.83
CA TYR A 307 3.44 -14.51 -7.24
C TYR A 307 2.03 -14.21 -7.76
N VAL A 308 1.00 -14.47 -6.95
CA VAL A 308 -0.39 -14.12 -7.28
C VAL A 308 -0.53 -12.61 -7.47
N LYS A 309 0.11 -11.79 -6.62
CA LYS A 309 0.07 -10.33 -6.76
C LYS A 309 0.85 -9.83 -7.98
N LEU A 310 1.97 -10.48 -8.30
CA LEU A 310 2.71 -10.19 -9.52
C LEU A 310 1.88 -10.52 -10.77
N ASP A 311 1.26 -11.69 -10.83
CA ASP A 311 0.40 -12.10 -11.95
C ASP A 311 -0.78 -11.16 -12.15
N GLU A 312 -1.45 -10.79 -11.04
CA GLU A 312 -2.53 -9.82 -11.03
C GLU A 312 -2.07 -8.47 -11.61
N ALA A 313 -0.91 -7.97 -11.17
CA ALA A 313 -0.35 -6.70 -11.64
C ALA A 313 0.00 -6.73 -13.14
N LEU A 314 0.66 -7.79 -13.61
CA LEU A 314 1.04 -7.96 -15.02
C LEU A 314 -0.18 -8.07 -15.93
N SER A 315 -1.20 -8.81 -15.50
CA SER A 315 -2.47 -8.96 -16.23
C SER A 315 -3.19 -7.62 -16.37
N LEU A 316 -3.22 -6.80 -15.32
CA LEU A 316 -3.80 -5.46 -15.35
C LEU A 316 -3.01 -4.52 -16.26
N ILE A 317 -1.67 -4.57 -16.23
CA ILE A 317 -0.81 -3.78 -17.12
C ILE A 317 -1.13 -4.10 -18.59
N LYS A 318 -1.19 -5.38 -18.97
CA LYS A 318 -1.55 -5.80 -20.33
C LYS A 318 -2.94 -5.34 -20.75
N LYS A 319 -3.91 -5.39 -19.84
CA LYS A 319 -5.28 -4.96 -20.12
C LYS A 319 -5.37 -3.45 -20.36
N LEU A 320 -4.55 -2.66 -19.66
CA LEU A 320 -4.64 -1.20 -19.64
C LEU A 320 -3.70 -0.48 -20.61
N LEU A 321 -2.60 -1.11 -21.04
CA LEU A 321 -1.64 -0.54 -21.99
C LEU A 321 -1.89 -1.06 -23.41
N LYS A 322 -1.66 -0.22 -24.43
CA LYS A 322 -1.66 -0.65 -25.85
C LYS A 322 -0.40 -1.48 -26.16
N ASN A 323 -0.39 -2.25 -27.25
CA ASN A 323 0.75 -3.12 -27.60
C ASN A 323 2.10 -2.38 -27.62
N ASP A 324 2.20 -1.21 -28.27
CA ASP A 324 3.44 -0.43 -28.31
C ASP A 324 3.83 0.12 -26.93
N GLU A 325 2.85 0.48 -26.09
CA GLU A 325 3.06 0.92 -24.70
C GLU A 325 3.55 -0.25 -23.82
N GLN A 326 3.02 -1.45 -24.04
CA GLN A 326 3.44 -2.68 -23.36
C GLN A 326 4.90 -3.01 -23.69
N ASP A 327 5.26 -3.01 -24.98
CA ASP A 327 6.61 -3.36 -25.43
C ASP A 327 7.67 -2.44 -24.82
N ASN A 328 7.38 -1.13 -24.80
CA ASN A 328 8.21 -0.15 -24.13
C ASN A 328 8.25 -0.39 -22.61
N PHE A 329 7.09 -0.54 -21.96
CA PHE A 329 7.02 -0.77 -20.51
C PHE A 329 7.88 -1.97 -20.09
N PHE A 330 7.70 -3.13 -20.74
CA PHE A 330 8.42 -4.35 -20.42
C PHE A 330 9.92 -4.25 -20.74
N ALA A 331 10.31 -3.56 -21.82
CA ALA A 331 11.73 -3.34 -22.12
C ALA A 331 12.41 -2.49 -21.04
N GLN A 332 11.75 -1.41 -20.60
CA GLN A 332 12.24 -0.57 -19.50
C GLN A 332 12.28 -1.33 -18.18
N ALA A 333 11.24 -2.13 -17.90
CA ALA A 333 11.14 -3.03 -16.75
C ALA A 333 12.36 -3.94 -16.65
N TYR A 334 12.68 -4.57 -17.78
CA TYR A 334 13.77 -5.53 -17.89
C TYR A 334 15.12 -4.86 -17.63
N ILE A 335 15.38 -3.70 -18.23
CA ILE A 335 16.62 -2.96 -18.01
C ILE A 335 16.78 -2.57 -16.54
N PHE A 336 15.72 -2.06 -15.92
CA PHE A 336 15.71 -1.68 -14.51
C PHE A 336 15.99 -2.89 -13.60
N PHE A 337 15.27 -4.00 -13.82
CA PHE A 337 15.44 -5.23 -13.06
C PHE A 337 16.87 -5.80 -13.17
N ARG A 338 17.43 -5.82 -14.38
CA ARG A 338 18.79 -6.30 -14.61
C ARG A 338 19.85 -5.40 -14.00
N ALA A 339 19.64 -4.09 -14.01
CA ALA A 339 20.51 -3.15 -13.33
C ALA A 339 20.51 -3.35 -11.80
N GLN A 340 19.35 -3.58 -11.18
CA GLN A 340 19.25 -3.90 -9.74
C GLN A 340 19.94 -5.22 -9.39
N ASP A 341 19.81 -6.22 -10.26
CA ASP A 341 20.47 -7.51 -10.08
C ASP A 341 21.99 -7.42 -10.19
N GLU A 342 22.53 -6.70 -11.17
CA GLU A 342 23.97 -6.43 -11.24
C GLU A 342 24.47 -5.64 -10.03
N ASP A 343 23.72 -4.63 -9.60
CA ASP A 343 24.03 -3.81 -8.41
C ASP A 343 24.11 -4.66 -7.13
N ARG A 344 23.15 -5.58 -6.90
CA ARG A 344 23.18 -6.52 -5.77
C ARG A 344 24.37 -7.48 -5.81
N LEU A 345 24.80 -7.87 -7.01
CA LEU A 345 25.96 -8.75 -7.17
C LEU A 345 27.28 -7.99 -7.02
N MET A 346 27.27 -6.66 -6.97
CA MET A 346 28.48 -5.86 -6.78
C MET A 346 29.11 -6.15 -5.42
N ASN A 347 30.28 -6.76 -5.47
CA ASN A 347 31.09 -7.09 -4.31
C ASN A 347 32.57 -6.86 -4.61
N LYS A 348 33.43 -7.16 -3.63
CA LYS A 348 34.90 -6.99 -3.73
C LYS A 348 35.52 -7.64 -4.98
N LEU A 349 34.96 -8.75 -5.47
CA LEU A 349 35.47 -9.48 -6.64
C LEU A 349 34.96 -8.90 -7.97
N ARG A 350 33.78 -8.28 -7.98
CA ARG A 350 33.17 -7.66 -9.17
C ARG A 350 33.49 -6.18 -9.34
N PHE A 351 33.91 -5.49 -8.27
CA PHE A 351 34.31 -4.09 -8.36
C PHE A 351 35.67 -3.93 -9.06
N VAL A 352 35.64 -3.55 -10.33
CA VAL A 352 36.84 -3.37 -11.16
C VAL A 352 37.26 -1.90 -11.24
N SER A 353 36.30 -0.98 -11.41
CA SER A 353 36.55 0.46 -11.60
C SER A 353 35.36 1.32 -11.14
N VAL A 354 35.58 2.62 -10.92
CA VAL A 354 34.48 3.56 -10.58
C VAL A 354 33.34 3.53 -11.61
N PRO A 355 33.59 3.54 -12.94
CA PRO A 355 32.52 3.38 -13.92
C PRO A 355 31.72 2.07 -13.77
N SER A 356 32.38 0.95 -13.42
CA SER A 356 31.67 -0.33 -13.21
C SER A 356 30.69 -0.29 -12.04
N LEU A 357 30.95 0.57 -11.04
CA LEU A 357 30.06 0.81 -9.91
C LEU A 357 28.93 1.78 -10.26
N LEU A 358 29.24 2.84 -11.02
CA LEU A 358 28.25 3.85 -11.40
C LEU A 358 27.28 3.37 -12.48
N THR A 359 27.68 2.44 -13.35
CA THR A 359 26.85 1.98 -14.48
C THR A 359 25.50 1.38 -14.05
N PRO A 360 25.45 0.35 -13.18
CA PRO A 360 24.17 -0.19 -12.71
C PRO A 360 23.40 0.84 -11.85
N MET A 361 24.10 1.69 -11.10
CA MET A 361 23.52 2.80 -10.34
C MET A 361 22.79 3.81 -11.24
N ILE A 362 23.39 4.19 -12.38
CA ILE A 362 22.79 5.11 -13.37
C ILE A 362 21.53 4.51 -13.98
N LEU A 363 21.58 3.23 -14.36
CA LEU A 363 20.43 2.53 -14.94
C LEU A 363 19.27 2.38 -13.95
N LYS A 364 19.54 2.01 -12.68
CA LYS A 364 18.49 1.83 -11.66
C LYS A 364 17.89 3.18 -11.21
N SER A 365 18.72 4.21 -11.02
CA SER A 365 18.29 5.50 -10.44
C SER A 365 17.20 6.23 -11.26
N SER A 366 17.19 5.99 -12.57
CA SER A 366 16.29 6.63 -13.54
C SER A 366 15.19 5.71 -14.06
N GLY A 367 15.41 4.40 -14.09
CA GLY A 367 14.49 3.42 -14.68
C GLY A 367 13.09 3.46 -14.07
N SER A 368 13.00 3.65 -12.75
CA SER A 368 11.70 3.71 -12.05
C SER A 368 10.78 4.84 -12.57
N ARG A 369 11.34 6.04 -12.72
CA ARG A 369 10.62 7.22 -13.20
C ARG A 369 10.35 7.16 -14.70
N LEU A 370 11.24 6.54 -15.46
CA LEU A 370 11.03 6.32 -16.89
C LEU A 370 9.89 5.33 -17.16
N ILE A 371 9.79 4.26 -16.36
CA ILE A 371 8.66 3.33 -16.43
C ILE A 371 7.35 4.05 -16.05
N ALA A 372 7.36 4.82 -14.95
CA ALA A 372 6.22 5.62 -14.53
C ALA A 372 5.80 6.66 -15.59
N ASN A 373 6.77 7.23 -16.30
CA ASN A 373 6.53 8.13 -17.43
C ASN A 373 5.80 7.38 -18.59
N GLN A 374 6.28 6.19 -19.00
CA GLN A 374 5.67 5.42 -20.08
C GLN A 374 4.20 5.06 -19.80
N ILE A 375 3.86 4.83 -18.52
CA ILE A 375 2.48 4.59 -18.07
C ILE A 375 1.55 5.77 -18.38
N VAL A 376 2.07 7.00 -18.40
CA VAL A 376 1.28 8.24 -18.53
C VAL A 376 1.56 8.99 -19.85
N ASN A 377 2.34 8.42 -20.77
CA ASN A 377 2.64 8.93 -22.12
C ASN A 377 3.25 10.35 -22.16
N LEU A 378 4.47 10.56 -21.64
CA LEU A 378 5.13 11.88 -21.73
C LEU A 378 5.92 12.15 -23.01
N GLU A 379 6.18 13.45 -23.20
CA GLU A 379 7.20 14.00 -24.09
C GLU A 379 8.64 13.61 -23.70
N ASN A 380 9.50 13.40 -24.71
CA ASN A 380 10.89 12.96 -24.54
C ASN A 380 11.78 13.91 -23.70
N GLU A 381 11.48 15.21 -23.64
CA GLU A 381 12.30 16.18 -22.90
C GLU A 381 12.22 15.99 -21.38
N LYS A 382 11.09 15.52 -20.84
CA LYS A 382 10.93 15.23 -19.40
C LYS A 382 11.69 13.97 -18.98
N ALA A 383 11.82 12.99 -19.88
CA ALA A 383 12.57 11.76 -19.63
C ALA A 383 14.04 12.03 -19.29
N GLU A 384 14.65 13.01 -19.98
CA GLU A 384 16.02 13.45 -19.73
C GLU A 384 16.18 14.08 -18.33
N ARG A 385 15.21 14.92 -17.92
CA ARG A 385 15.20 15.53 -16.58
C ARG A 385 15.10 14.47 -15.47
N PHE A 386 14.25 13.46 -15.65
CA PHE A 386 14.15 12.35 -14.70
C PHE A 386 15.43 11.54 -14.59
N PHE A 387 16.12 11.35 -15.72
CA PHE A 387 17.37 10.62 -15.74
C PHE A 387 18.43 11.27 -14.85
N TYR A 388 18.75 12.55 -15.11
CA TYR A 388 19.77 13.26 -14.33
C TYR A 388 19.34 13.50 -12.88
N PHE A 389 18.07 13.81 -12.65
CA PHE A 389 17.56 14.01 -11.29
C PHE A 389 17.52 12.70 -10.49
N GLY A 390 17.34 11.55 -11.16
CA GLY A 390 17.47 10.22 -10.58
C GLY A 390 18.87 9.97 -10.03
N ILE A 391 19.90 10.25 -10.83
CA ILE A 391 21.32 10.12 -10.42
C ILE A 391 21.61 11.00 -9.20
N TYR A 392 21.19 12.27 -9.22
CA TYR A 392 21.32 13.16 -8.07
C TYR A 392 20.70 12.57 -6.81
N ASN A 393 19.46 12.09 -6.89
CA ASN A 393 18.77 11.54 -5.72
C ASN A 393 19.48 10.30 -5.18
N GLN A 394 20.01 9.42 -6.04
CA GLN A 394 20.74 8.24 -5.59
C GLN A 394 21.96 8.61 -4.75
N PHE A 395 22.85 9.48 -5.25
CA PHE A 395 23.98 9.97 -4.45
C PHE A 395 23.53 10.69 -3.17
N ASN A 396 22.44 11.45 -3.25
CA ASN A 396 21.91 12.20 -2.12
C ASN A 396 21.32 11.30 -1.03
N ASP A 397 20.82 10.13 -1.38
CA ASP A 397 20.34 9.10 -0.45
C ASP A 397 21.53 8.28 0.07
N ASP A 398 22.48 7.87 -0.77
CA ASP A 398 23.70 7.19 -0.36
C ASP A 398 24.52 8.01 0.65
N ILE A 399 24.50 9.35 0.60
CA ILE A 399 25.12 10.22 1.63
C ILE A 399 24.44 10.07 2.99
N LYS A 400 23.11 9.93 3.04
CA LYS A 400 22.37 9.85 4.31
C LYS A 400 22.55 8.48 4.96
N ASP A 401 22.72 7.46 4.13
CA ASP A 401 22.64 6.07 4.52
C ASP A 401 24.04 5.40 4.59
N ILE A 402 25.14 6.17 4.47
CA ILE A 402 26.54 5.69 4.49
C ILE A 402 26.80 4.63 5.57
N TYR A 403 26.38 4.88 6.82
CA TYR A 403 26.62 3.93 7.91
C TYR A 403 25.71 2.71 7.84
N GLU A 404 24.45 2.86 7.44
CA GLU A 404 23.52 1.75 7.25
C GLU A 404 24.02 0.80 6.14
N ASP A 405 24.55 1.38 5.06
CA ASP A 405 25.18 0.64 3.96
C ASP A 405 26.50 -0.04 4.38
N LEU A 406 27.31 0.61 5.22
CA LEU A 406 28.51 -0.01 5.78
C LEU A 406 28.17 -1.20 6.68
N GLU A 407 27.15 -1.07 7.53
CA GLU A 407 26.67 -2.15 8.41
C GLU A 407 26.08 -3.32 7.62
N SER A 408 25.43 -3.03 6.49
CA SER A 408 24.81 -4.04 5.60
C SER A 408 25.79 -4.62 4.56
N ASP A 409 27.06 -4.20 4.58
CA ASP A 409 28.08 -4.53 3.57
C ASP A 409 27.71 -4.14 2.12
N ASN A 410 26.75 -3.22 1.96
CA ASN A 410 26.32 -2.70 0.66
C ASN A 410 27.43 -1.85 0.04
N LEU A 411 27.70 -2.06 -1.24
CA LEU A 411 28.75 -1.36 -1.98
C LEU A 411 28.15 -0.18 -2.77
N THR A 412 28.13 1.01 -2.18
CA THR A 412 27.77 2.28 -2.83
C THR A 412 29.02 3.04 -3.24
N PRO A 413 28.95 4.11 -4.05
CA PRO A 413 30.13 4.93 -4.39
C PRO A 413 30.93 5.36 -3.16
N TYR A 414 30.23 5.71 -2.08
CA TYR A 414 30.83 6.17 -0.83
C TYR A 414 31.45 5.03 -0.01
N THR A 415 30.75 3.92 0.19
CA THR A 415 31.29 2.79 0.96
C THR A 415 32.41 2.07 0.20
N ALA A 416 32.34 2.04 -1.13
CA ALA A 416 33.40 1.53 -1.99
C ALA A 416 34.67 2.37 -1.89
N TYR A 417 34.55 3.71 -1.86
CA TYR A 417 35.70 4.60 -1.68
C TYR A 417 36.38 4.38 -0.33
N LEU A 418 35.62 4.18 0.74
CA LEU A 418 36.17 3.87 2.07
C LEU A 418 36.89 2.50 2.10
N LYS A 419 36.38 1.51 1.37
CA LYS A 419 36.95 0.15 1.33
C LYS A 419 38.13 0.00 0.38
N PHE A 420 38.13 0.73 -0.74
CA PHE A 420 39.07 0.58 -1.86
C PHE A 420 39.50 1.94 -2.45
N PRO A 421 40.05 2.87 -1.65
CA PRO A 421 40.37 4.22 -2.10
C PRO A 421 41.36 4.25 -3.28
N GLU A 422 42.22 3.24 -3.40
CA GLU A 422 43.20 3.09 -4.49
C GLU A 422 42.58 2.89 -5.88
N LYS A 423 41.31 2.47 -5.94
CA LYS A 423 40.57 2.27 -7.20
C LYS A 423 39.85 3.53 -7.68
N PHE A 424 39.92 4.62 -6.93
CA PHE A 424 39.25 5.87 -7.22
C PHE A 424 40.25 6.94 -7.65
N GLU A 425 40.00 7.55 -8.80
CA GLU A 425 40.78 8.72 -9.26
C GLU A 425 40.44 9.98 -8.47
N CYS A 426 39.21 10.06 -7.94
CA CYS A 426 38.76 11.15 -7.08
C CYS A 426 37.64 10.70 -6.14
N SER A 427 37.35 11.49 -5.11
CA SER A 427 36.25 11.19 -4.19
C SER A 427 34.90 11.17 -4.92
N PRO A 428 34.01 10.19 -4.66
CA PRO A 428 32.64 10.17 -5.20
C PRO A 428 31.85 11.44 -4.85
N TYR A 429 32.25 12.15 -3.79
CA TYR A 429 31.69 13.44 -3.42
C TYR A 429 31.90 14.52 -4.49
N ARG A 430 33.01 14.46 -5.24
CA ARG A 430 33.26 15.35 -6.39
C ARG A 430 32.29 15.06 -7.54
N ILE A 431 31.96 13.79 -7.76
CA ILE A 431 31.00 13.36 -8.78
C ILE A 431 29.60 13.88 -8.43
N TYR A 432 29.17 13.71 -7.17
CA TYR A 432 27.89 14.23 -6.68
C TYR A 432 27.69 15.72 -6.99
N TRP A 433 28.66 16.57 -6.63
CA TRP A 433 28.57 18.00 -6.88
C TRP A 433 28.65 18.36 -8.36
N SER A 434 29.37 17.58 -9.16
CA SER A 434 29.40 17.75 -10.62
C SER A 434 28.03 17.49 -11.24
N VAL A 435 27.29 16.48 -10.74
CA VAL A 435 25.89 16.22 -11.13
C VAL A 435 24.98 17.39 -10.72
N VAL A 436 25.14 17.95 -9.52
CA VAL A 436 24.38 19.14 -9.08
C VAL A 436 24.60 20.32 -10.02
N LEU A 437 25.87 20.60 -10.39
CA LEU A 437 26.18 21.70 -11.29
C LEU A 437 25.59 21.49 -12.70
N TYR A 438 25.64 20.25 -13.20
CA TYR A 438 25.08 19.89 -14.49
C TYR A 438 23.56 20.08 -14.53
N LEU A 439 22.86 19.63 -13.49
CA LEU A 439 21.42 19.85 -13.37
C LEU A 439 21.08 21.34 -13.45
N ILE A 440 21.85 22.18 -12.76
CA ILE A 440 21.66 23.64 -12.79
C ILE A 440 21.90 24.20 -14.18
N GLN A 441 23.02 23.87 -14.84
CA GLN A 441 23.46 24.57 -16.05
C GLN A 441 22.83 24.03 -17.33
N ASN A 442 22.70 22.71 -17.45
CA ASN A 442 22.40 22.04 -18.71
C ASN A 442 20.98 21.47 -18.75
N VAL A 443 20.44 21.06 -17.60
CA VAL A 443 19.10 20.44 -17.54
C VAL A 443 18.02 21.48 -17.27
N TYR A 444 18.27 22.39 -16.34
CA TYR A 444 17.35 23.46 -15.94
C TYR A 444 17.79 24.87 -16.36
N ASN A 445 18.77 24.98 -17.26
CA ASN A 445 19.17 26.23 -17.93
C ASN A 445 19.40 27.44 -16.99
N GLN A 446 19.99 27.19 -15.82
CA GLN A 446 20.27 28.18 -14.77
C GLN A 446 19.00 28.85 -14.20
N ASP A 447 17.86 28.16 -14.20
CA ASP A 447 16.64 28.65 -13.55
C ASP A 447 16.93 28.99 -12.07
N LYS A 448 16.57 30.22 -11.68
CA LYS A 448 16.91 30.77 -10.36
C LYS A 448 16.19 30.02 -9.24
N HIS A 449 14.95 29.61 -9.47
CA HIS A 449 14.14 28.90 -8.48
C HIS A 449 14.68 27.49 -8.25
N PHE A 450 14.92 26.74 -9.33
CA PHE A 450 15.54 25.42 -9.30
C PHE A 450 16.93 25.48 -8.64
N THR A 451 17.77 26.43 -9.05
CA THR A 451 19.12 26.60 -8.50
C THR A 451 19.08 26.76 -6.99
N ARG A 452 18.22 27.65 -6.47
CA ARG A 452 18.07 27.81 -5.02
C ARG A 452 17.62 26.51 -4.35
N LEU A 453 16.62 25.84 -4.94
CA LEU A 453 16.00 24.65 -4.38
C LEU A 453 16.97 23.46 -4.30
N ILE A 454 17.71 23.20 -5.38
CA ILE A 454 18.64 22.07 -5.44
C ILE A 454 19.82 22.29 -4.51
N LEU A 455 20.35 23.51 -4.42
CA LEU A 455 21.42 23.86 -3.49
C LEU A 455 20.97 23.72 -2.03
N GLU A 456 19.74 24.13 -1.70
CA GLU A 456 19.13 23.92 -0.38
C GLU A 456 18.96 22.43 -0.06
N ARG A 457 18.48 21.63 -1.03
CA ARG A 457 18.29 20.19 -0.89
C ARG A 457 19.60 19.42 -0.72
N SER A 458 20.67 19.82 -1.40
CA SER A 458 21.98 19.16 -1.29
C SER A 458 22.62 19.34 0.11
N ILE A 459 22.41 20.48 0.75
CA ILE A 459 22.85 20.70 2.15
C ILE A 459 22.04 19.83 3.13
N ASN A 460 20.75 19.62 2.87
CA ASN A 460 19.88 18.88 3.78
C ASN A 460 20.27 17.40 3.94
N ALA A 461 20.86 16.76 2.93
CA ALA A 461 21.36 15.39 3.09
C ALA A 461 22.50 15.32 4.11
N HIS A 462 23.43 16.27 4.06
CA HIS A 462 24.52 16.40 5.03
C HIS A 462 24.02 16.68 6.44
N LYS A 463 23.00 17.55 6.58
CA LYS A 463 22.34 17.79 7.87
C LYS A 463 21.65 16.55 8.41
N SER A 464 20.99 15.78 7.54
CA SER A 464 20.37 14.51 7.93
C SER A 464 21.42 13.51 8.41
N LEU A 465 22.54 13.40 7.70
CA LEU A 465 23.67 12.55 8.10
C LEU A 465 24.23 13.00 9.45
N LEU A 466 24.56 14.29 9.62
CA LEU A 466 25.04 14.87 10.88
C LEU A 466 24.11 14.54 12.05
N ASN A 467 22.80 14.71 11.85
CA ASN A 467 21.79 14.41 12.86
C ASN A 467 21.70 12.92 13.21
N ASN A 468 21.91 12.03 12.23
CA ASN A 468 21.84 10.59 12.42
C ASN A 468 23.08 10.04 13.14
N VAL A 469 24.28 10.55 12.80
CA VAL A 469 25.56 9.95 13.22
C VAL A 469 26.24 10.72 14.35
N GLY A 470 25.82 11.96 14.60
CA GLY A 470 26.44 12.86 15.56
C GLY A 470 27.64 13.62 14.99
N HIS A 471 28.05 14.68 15.70
CA HIS A 471 29.05 15.64 15.23
C HIS A 471 30.43 15.02 14.97
N ASP A 472 30.92 14.18 15.88
CA ASP A 472 32.27 13.62 15.78
C ASP A 472 32.43 12.68 14.59
N LYS A 473 31.46 11.78 14.38
CA LYS A 473 31.41 10.86 13.23
C LYS A 473 31.24 11.62 11.91
N TYR A 474 30.44 12.67 11.90
CA TYR A 474 30.29 13.51 10.71
C TYR A 474 31.60 14.22 10.35
N LEU A 475 32.34 14.75 11.33
CA LEU A 475 33.66 15.36 11.11
C LEU A 475 34.67 14.36 10.55
N GLU A 476 34.66 13.12 11.02
CA GLU A 476 35.48 12.04 10.47
C GLU A 476 35.17 11.82 8.98
N LEU A 477 33.88 11.67 8.63
CA LEU A 477 33.45 11.54 7.23
C LEU A 477 33.81 12.76 6.39
N LYS A 478 33.70 13.98 6.94
CA LYS A 478 34.10 15.22 6.27
C LYS A 478 35.56 15.17 5.81
N ASN A 479 36.43 14.73 6.71
CA ASN A 479 37.87 14.72 6.46
C ASN A 479 38.34 13.54 5.61
N THR A 480 37.56 12.45 5.55
CA THR A 480 37.96 11.19 4.89
C THR A 480 37.22 10.90 3.59
N LEU A 481 36.03 11.47 3.38
CA LEU A 481 35.13 11.10 2.29
C LEU A 481 34.40 12.29 1.66
N LEU A 482 33.79 13.16 2.48
CA LEU A 482 32.96 14.29 2.05
C LEU A 482 33.79 15.56 1.82
N PHE A 483 34.87 15.43 1.04
CA PHE A 483 35.73 16.54 0.64
C PHE A 483 35.84 16.64 -0.88
N THR A 484 35.80 17.86 -1.41
CA THR A 484 36.01 18.11 -2.84
C THR A 484 37.47 18.42 -3.13
N GLY A 485 38.25 18.85 -2.14
CA GLY A 485 39.62 19.33 -2.33
C GLY A 485 39.69 20.80 -2.75
N ASN A 486 38.54 21.47 -2.93
CA ASN A 486 38.45 22.92 -3.00
C ASN A 486 38.13 23.46 -1.61
N VAL A 487 39.14 24.06 -0.96
CA VAL A 487 39.04 24.55 0.43
C VAL A 487 37.93 25.61 0.60
N GLY A 488 37.73 26.49 -0.38
CA GLY A 488 36.70 27.53 -0.32
C GLY A 488 35.29 26.93 -0.30
N PHE A 489 35.03 26.03 -1.25
CA PHE A 489 33.77 25.32 -1.35
C PHE A 489 33.51 24.41 -0.15
N ASP A 490 34.48 23.58 0.26
CA ASP A 490 34.33 22.65 1.38
C ASP A 490 34.03 23.40 2.70
N THR A 491 34.72 24.53 2.94
CA THR A 491 34.47 25.40 4.10
C THR A 491 33.07 26.03 4.07
N LEU A 492 32.59 26.40 2.87
CA LEU A 492 31.25 26.96 2.70
C LEU A 492 30.18 25.94 3.04
N ILE A 493 30.29 24.71 2.52
CA ILE A 493 29.34 23.63 2.81
C ILE A 493 29.32 23.33 4.32
N GLU A 494 30.48 23.22 4.97
CA GLU A 494 30.57 23.00 6.41
C GLU A 494 29.80 24.05 7.21
N LYS A 495 30.01 25.34 6.91
CA LYS A 495 29.29 26.44 7.56
C LYS A 495 27.78 26.30 7.38
N MET A 496 27.33 25.90 6.20
CA MET A 496 25.90 25.74 5.90
C MET A 496 25.27 24.52 6.57
N VAL A 497 26.03 23.44 6.75
CA VAL A 497 25.57 22.23 7.44
C VAL A 497 25.42 22.48 8.94
N VAL A 498 26.39 23.16 9.56
CA VAL A 498 26.37 23.51 10.99
C VAL A 498 25.38 24.65 11.30
N ALA A 499 25.04 25.50 10.32
CA ALA A 499 24.06 26.55 10.51
C ALA A 499 22.68 25.99 10.89
N ASN A 500 22.12 26.50 12.01
CA ASN A 500 20.87 26.04 12.62
C ASN A 500 19.62 26.47 11.82
N ASN A 501 19.44 25.84 10.66
CA ASN A 501 18.33 25.99 9.73
C ASN A 501 17.82 24.60 9.37
N ASN A 502 16.94 24.03 10.20
CA ASN A 502 16.31 22.76 9.87
C ASN A 502 15.12 23.00 8.94
N ILE A 503 15.28 22.66 7.66
CA ILE A 503 14.23 22.77 6.66
C ILE A 503 13.49 21.44 6.62
N ALA A 504 12.40 21.36 7.37
CA ALA A 504 11.40 20.32 7.17
C ALA A 504 10.78 20.44 5.77
N TRP A 505 10.38 19.33 5.16
CA TRP A 505 9.69 19.32 3.87
C TRP A 505 8.39 18.52 3.93
N PHE A 506 7.36 19.02 3.24
CA PHE A 506 6.03 18.43 3.26
C PHE A 506 5.99 17.03 2.68
N ASP A 507 6.86 16.68 1.73
CA ASP A 507 6.91 15.32 1.17
C ASP A 507 7.33 14.29 2.22
N LYS A 508 8.28 14.64 3.10
CA LYS A 508 8.69 13.81 4.25
C LYS A 508 7.58 13.71 5.29
N TRP A 509 6.85 14.80 5.55
CA TRP A 509 5.69 14.80 6.43
C TRP A 509 4.56 13.92 5.87
N LEU A 510 4.19 14.10 4.60
CA LEU A 510 3.12 13.37 3.91
C LEU A 510 3.40 11.87 3.88
N SER A 511 4.63 11.50 3.51
CA SER A 511 5.07 10.11 3.49
C SER A 511 5.02 9.47 4.88
N ARG A 512 5.50 10.17 5.92
CA ARG A 512 5.46 9.67 7.30
C ARG A 512 4.04 9.62 7.85
N TYR A 513 3.21 10.60 7.54
CA TYR A 513 1.81 10.58 7.96
C TYR A 513 1.10 9.36 7.39
N LEU A 514 1.22 9.12 6.08
CA LEU A 514 0.59 7.98 5.42
C LEU A 514 1.09 6.67 6.05
N SER A 515 2.40 6.54 6.23
CA SER A 515 3.02 5.42 6.95
C SER A 515 2.47 5.24 8.36
N ASN A 516 2.37 6.31 9.15
CA ASN A 516 1.89 6.25 10.53
C ASN A 516 0.39 5.90 10.59
N HIS A 517 -0.39 6.34 9.61
CA HIS A 517 -1.80 5.97 9.51
C HIS A 517 -1.93 4.48 9.17
N PHE A 518 -1.15 3.97 8.21
CA PHE A 518 -1.06 2.53 7.97
C PHE A 518 -0.60 1.79 9.22
N GLU A 519 0.42 2.26 9.95
CA GLU A 519 0.86 1.70 11.24
C GLU A 519 -0.23 1.66 12.30
N GLN A 520 -1.01 2.73 12.42
CA GLN A 520 -2.14 2.80 13.34
C GLN A 520 -3.22 1.78 12.93
N ASP A 521 -3.46 1.59 11.64
CA ASP A 521 -4.32 0.53 11.13
C ASP A 521 -3.70 -0.87 11.37
N ILE A 522 -2.37 -1.03 11.31
CA ILE A 522 -1.68 -2.29 11.64
C ILE A 522 -1.88 -2.61 13.12
N LYS A 523 -1.65 -1.63 14.00
CA LYS A 523 -1.84 -1.76 15.46
C LYS A 523 -3.32 -1.99 15.78
N GLY A 524 -4.23 -1.29 15.10
CA GLY A 524 -5.68 -1.47 15.16
C GLY A 524 -6.10 -2.88 14.73
N SER A 525 -5.62 -3.37 13.60
CA SER A 525 -5.89 -4.73 13.09
C SER A 525 -5.36 -5.81 14.03
N ASN A 526 -4.17 -5.63 14.60
CA ASN A 526 -3.62 -6.55 15.60
C ASN A 526 -4.41 -6.53 16.91
N SER A 527 -4.82 -5.35 17.38
CA SER A 527 -5.69 -5.18 18.54
C SER A 527 -7.06 -5.83 18.31
N PHE A 528 -7.63 -5.65 17.11
CA PHE A 528 -8.88 -6.27 16.69
C PHE A 528 -8.75 -7.80 16.69
N LYS A 529 -7.72 -8.36 16.06
CA LYS A 529 -7.47 -9.81 16.03
C LYS A 529 -7.35 -10.39 17.44
N LYS A 530 -6.65 -9.69 18.34
CA LYS A 530 -6.53 -10.10 19.74
C LYS A 530 -7.91 -10.09 20.43
N LYS A 531 -8.62 -8.96 20.39
CA LYS A 531 -9.95 -8.83 21.01
C LYS A 531 -10.97 -9.81 20.44
N TYR A 532 -10.97 -10.03 19.13
CA TYR A 532 -11.81 -11.01 18.46
C TYR A 532 -11.48 -12.43 18.92
N LYS A 533 -10.20 -12.76 19.07
CA LYS A 533 -9.75 -14.06 19.61
C LYS A 533 -10.21 -14.25 21.05
N ASP A 534 -10.08 -13.22 21.89
CA ASP A 534 -10.53 -13.25 23.28
C ASP A 534 -12.04 -13.47 23.36
N TYR A 535 -12.84 -12.73 22.58
CA TYR A 535 -14.29 -12.94 22.48
C TYR A 535 -14.64 -14.33 21.94
N LYS A 536 -13.93 -14.82 20.92
CA LYS A 536 -14.14 -16.18 20.41
C LYS A 536 -13.89 -17.23 21.49
N GLN A 537 -12.89 -17.05 22.36
CA GLN A 537 -12.64 -17.97 23.48
C GLN A 537 -13.77 -17.97 24.50
N VAL A 538 -14.35 -16.80 24.79
CA VAL A 538 -15.54 -16.68 25.65
C VAL A 538 -16.73 -17.41 25.01
N VAL A 539 -16.98 -17.17 23.72
CA VAL A 539 -18.05 -17.86 22.97
C VAL A 539 -17.84 -19.37 23.03
N ASP A 540 -16.65 -19.87 22.65
CA ASP A 540 -16.34 -21.30 22.64
C ASP A 540 -16.52 -21.90 24.05
N ARG A 541 -16.07 -21.24 25.12
CA ARG A 541 -16.31 -21.70 26.51
C ARG A 541 -17.81 -21.82 26.80
N SER A 542 -18.59 -20.80 26.46
CA SER A 542 -20.02 -20.74 26.76
C SER A 542 -20.84 -21.83 26.03
N ILE A 543 -20.50 -22.18 24.79
CA ILE A 543 -21.32 -23.10 23.97
C ILE A 543 -21.14 -24.57 24.36
N PHE A 544 -20.00 -24.95 24.94
CA PHE A 544 -19.71 -26.34 25.30
C PHE A 544 -20.16 -26.70 26.71
N GLU A 545 -20.19 -25.74 27.64
CA GLU A 545 -20.53 -25.99 29.05
C GLU A 545 -21.90 -26.68 29.25
N PRO A 546 -23.01 -26.26 28.60
CA PRO A 546 -24.31 -26.92 28.76
C PRO A 546 -24.39 -28.32 28.15
N LEU A 547 -23.44 -28.68 27.28
CA LEU A 547 -23.42 -29.92 26.51
C LEU A 547 -22.36 -30.91 27.02
N ASN A 548 -21.55 -30.56 28.03
CA ASN A 548 -20.50 -31.44 28.57
C ASN A 548 -20.94 -32.31 29.76
N GLN A 549 -22.23 -32.35 30.10
CA GLN A 549 -22.73 -33.24 31.15
C GLN A 549 -22.66 -34.71 30.69
N GLN A 550 -22.15 -35.60 31.56
CA GLN A 550 -21.89 -37.03 31.33
C GLN A 550 -23.04 -37.70 30.56
N SER A 551 -22.84 -37.87 29.25
CA SER A 551 -23.81 -38.46 28.34
C SER A 551 -23.18 -39.65 27.63
N ALA A 552 -23.99 -40.67 27.32
CA ALA A 552 -23.55 -41.84 26.59
C ALA A 552 -22.93 -41.45 25.22
N THR A 553 -22.01 -42.27 24.74
CA THR A 553 -21.20 -42.04 23.52
C THR A 553 -22.04 -41.82 22.24
N ASP A 554 -23.30 -42.27 22.23
CA ASP A 554 -24.22 -42.17 21.07
C ASP A 554 -25.39 -41.20 21.29
N SER A 555 -25.32 -40.32 22.29
CA SER A 555 -26.38 -39.34 22.53
C SER A 555 -26.39 -38.22 21.47
N LEU A 556 -27.57 -37.67 21.17
CA LEU A 556 -27.72 -36.47 20.30
C LEU A 556 -26.84 -35.30 20.78
N GLN A 557 -26.54 -35.25 22.07
CA GLN A 557 -25.64 -34.27 22.67
C GLN A 557 -24.19 -34.41 22.18
N GLN A 558 -23.67 -35.64 22.04
CA GLN A 558 -22.34 -35.88 21.47
C GLN A 558 -22.30 -35.53 19.97
N LEU A 559 -23.38 -35.79 19.24
CA LEU A 559 -23.51 -35.41 17.83
C LEU A 559 -23.54 -33.89 17.65
N ALA A 560 -24.29 -33.19 18.51
CA ALA A 560 -24.30 -31.73 18.54
C ALA A 560 -22.92 -31.15 18.87
N LEU A 561 -22.21 -31.73 19.83
CA LEU A 561 -20.84 -31.36 20.17
C LEU A 561 -19.89 -31.55 18.99
N TYR A 562 -20.01 -32.62 18.21
CA TYR A 562 -19.20 -32.83 17.01
C TYR A 562 -19.36 -31.67 16.02
N SER A 563 -20.60 -31.30 15.67
CA SER A 563 -20.88 -30.21 14.74
C SER A 563 -20.43 -28.85 15.28
N LEU A 564 -20.56 -28.60 16.59
CA LEU A 564 -20.07 -27.39 17.24
C LEU A 564 -18.53 -27.34 17.28
N ASN A 565 -17.86 -28.48 17.45
CA ASN A 565 -16.40 -28.61 17.52
C ASN A 565 -15.70 -28.47 16.17
N GLY A 566 -16.42 -28.53 15.05
CA GLY A 566 -15.89 -28.38 13.69
C GLY A 566 -15.25 -27.00 13.39
N GLY A 567 -14.95 -26.18 14.40
CA GLY A 567 -14.44 -24.82 14.26
C GLY A 567 -15.54 -23.83 13.86
N GLY A 568 -15.16 -22.60 13.52
CA GLY A 568 -16.09 -21.55 13.07
C GLY A 568 -15.61 -20.15 13.40
N LYS A 569 -16.01 -19.15 12.59
CA LYS A 569 -15.63 -17.75 12.81
C LYS A 569 -16.30 -17.18 14.09
N ARG A 570 -17.45 -17.73 14.53
CA ARG A 570 -18.26 -17.27 15.69
C ARG A 570 -18.73 -15.82 15.61
N MET A 571 -18.83 -15.28 14.40
CA MET A 571 -19.07 -13.85 14.16
C MET A 571 -20.35 -13.34 14.81
N ARG A 572 -21.44 -14.11 14.73
CA ARG A 572 -22.76 -13.75 15.30
C ARG A 572 -22.66 -13.58 16.82
N SER A 573 -22.10 -14.54 17.52
CA SER A 573 -21.95 -14.45 18.97
C SER A 573 -20.88 -13.44 19.40
N VAL A 574 -19.84 -13.21 18.61
CA VAL A 574 -18.87 -12.13 18.87
C VAL A 574 -19.54 -10.75 18.80
N ILE A 575 -20.43 -10.51 17.83
CA ILE A 575 -21.23 -9.27 17.75
C ILE A 575 -22.09 -9.13 19.00
N ALA A 576 -22.85 -10.17 19.34
CA ALA A 576 -23.76 -10.14 20.48
C ALA A 576 -23.02 -9.91 21.81
N LEU A 577 -21.91 -10.62 22.05
CA LEU A 577 -21.07 -10.45 23.22
C LEU A 577 -20.55 -9.01 23.33
N HIS A 578 -20.06 -8.45 22.22
CA HIS A 578 -19.53 -7.09 22.21
C HIS A 578 -20.62 -6.04 22.53
N LEU A 579 -21.79 -6.14 21.89
CA LEU A 579 -22.93 -5.25 22.15
C LEU A 579 -23.38 -5.33 23.61
N MET A 580 -23.60 -6.55 24.12
CA MET A 580 -24.08 -6.77 25.47
C MET A 580 -23.12 -6.19 26.52
N THR A 581 -21.81 -6.45 26.37
CA THR A 581 -20.81 -6.03 27.36
C THR A 581 -20.38 -4.57 27.23
N THR A 582 -20.34 -4.03 26.01
CA THR A 582 -19.76 -2.69 25.75
C THR A 582 -20.83 -1.61 25.69
N HIS A 583 -22.01 -1.90 25.11
CA HIS A 583 -23.06 -0.88 24.90
C HIS A 583 -24.24 -1.02 25.85
N TYR A 584 -24.56 -2.25 26.27
CA TYR A 584 -25.74 -2.51 27.11
C TYR A 584 -25.41 -2.84 28.57
N SER A 585 -24.13 -2.79 28.95
CA SER A 585 -23.65 -2.97 30.32
C SER A 585 -24.05 -4.30 30.99
N PHE A 586 -24.30 -5.35 30.20
CA PHE A 586 -24.46 -6.71 30.72
C PHE A 586 -23.09 -7.29 31.08
N SER A 587 -23.06 -8.19 32.06
CA SER A 587 -21.84 -8.96 32.34
C SER A 587 -21.54 -9.96 31.24
N GLU A 588 -20.31 -10.47 31.20
CA GLU A 588 -19.94 -11.55 30.28
C GLU A 588 -20.85 -12.78 30.47
N GLN A 589 -21.13 -13.16 31.72
CA GLN A 589 -21.95 -14.32 32.06
C GLN A 589 -23.42 -14.15 31.63
N ASP A 590 -23.96 -12.93 31.73
CA ASP A 590 -25.32 -12.61 31.27
C ASP A 590 -25.49 -12.83 29.77
N SER A 591 -24.40 -12.76 29.00
CA SER A 591 -24.44 -12.96 27.55
C SER A 591 -24.53 -14.43 27.15
N TYR A 592 -24.07 -15.38 27.99
CA TYR A 592 -23.91 -16.79 27.61
C TYR A 592 -25.15 -17.43 26.98
N PRO A 593 -26.36 -17.26 27.52
CA PRO A 593 -27.53 -17.88 26.92
C PRO A 593 -27.86 -17.32 25.52
N VAL A 594 -27.52 -16.05 25.26
CA VAL A 594 -27.64 -15.43 23.93
C VAL A 594 -26.58 -15.98 22.97
N LEU A 595 -25.33 -16.14 23.44
CA LEU A 595 -24.25 -16.71 22.62
C LEU A 595 -24.56 -18.15 22.20
N GLN A 596 -25.09 -18.94 23.15
CA GLN A 596 -25.52 -20.31 22.94
C GLN A 596 -26.68 -20.39 21.97
N LEU A 597 -27.72 -19.56 22.15
CA LEU A 597 -28.85 -19.44 21.22
C LEU A 597 -28.38 -19.24 19.77
N LEU A 598 -27.52 -18.24 19.55
CA LEU A 598 -27.06 -17.88 18.20
C LEU A 598 -26.23 -19.00 17.55
N GLU A 599 -25.29 -19.61 18.28
CA GLU A 599 -24.44 -20.67 17.72
C GLU A 599 -25.17 -22.00 17.57
N TYR A 600 -26.10 -22.35 18.47
CA TYR A 600 -26.91 -23.57 18.35
C TYR A 600 -27.85 -23.48 17.15
N MET A 601 -28.53 -22.34 16.96
CA MET A 601 -29.38 -22.11 15.79
C MET A 601 -28.57 -22.13 14.49
N HIS A 602 -27.41 -21.47 14.46
CA HIS A 602 -26.54 -21.47 13.28
C HIS A 602 -25.98 -22.87 12.97
N THR A 603 -25.60 -23.63 14.00
CA THR A 603 -25.09 -25.00 13.79
C THR A 603 -26.20 -25.93 13.34
N ALA A 604 -27.40 -25.79 13.89
CA ALA A 604 -28.57 -26.54 13.43
C ALA A 604 -28.87 -26.25 11.95
N SER A 605 -28.83 -24.99 11.52
CA SER A 605 -29.08 -24.65 10.11
C SER A 605 -28.08 -25.31 9.18
N LEU A 606 -26.79 -25.33 9.54
CA LEU A 606 -25.74 -25.98 8.74
C LEU A 606 -25.92 -27.50 8.66
N ILE A 607 -26.35 -28.16 9.76
CA ILE A 607 -26.61 -29.60 9.76
C ILE A 607 -27.70 -29.95 8.73
N PHE A 608 -28.78 -29.17 8.67
CA PHE A 608 -29.85 -29.39 7.70
C PHE A 608 -29.43 -29.06 6.26
N ASP A 609 -28.68 -27.98 6.07
CA ASP A 609 -28.12 -27.55 4.78
C ASP A 609 -27.21 -28.63 4.17
N ASP A 610 -26.41 -29.29 5.00
CA ASP A 610 -25.48 -30.34 4.59
C ASP A 610 -26.16 -31.66 4.16
N LEU A 611 -27.45 -31.88 4.44
CA LEU A 611 -28.10 -33.17 4.21
C LEU A 611 -28.21 -33.53 2.72
N PRO A 612 -28.31 -34.83 2.37
CA PRO A 612 -28.46 -35.29 0.98
C PRO A 612 -29.68 -34.73 0.24
N ALA A 613 -30.73 -34.34 0.98
CA ALA A 613 -31.94 -33.74 0.40
C ALA A 613 -31.81 -32.23 0.12
N GLN A 614 -30.69 -31.60 0.51
CA GLN A 614 -30.39 -30.18 0.30
C GLN A 614 -29.08 -30.04 -0.50
N ASP A 615 -27.98 -29.64 0.12
CA ASP A 615 -26.72 -29.42 -0.60
C ASP A 615 -25.83 -30.68 -0.73
N ASP A 616 -26.21 -31.79 -0.08
CA ASP A 616 -25.47 -33.07 -0.05
C ASP A 616 -23.96 -32.88 0.17
N ALA A 617 -23.61 -32.08 1.19
CA ALA A 617 -22.24 -31.70 1.44
C ALA A 617 -21.48 -32.79 2.19
N ASP A 618 -20.42 -33.32 1.58
CA ASP A 618 -19.54 -34.32 2.22
C ASP A 618 -18.72 -33.73 3.37
N LEU A 619 -18.33 -32.46 3.25
CA LEU A 619 -17.41 -31.77 4.16
C LEU A 619 -17.98 -30.43 4.61
N ARG A 620 -17.78 -30.11 5.89
CA ARG A 620 -18.05 -28.78 6.47
C ARG A 620 -16.87 -28.35 7.33
N ARG A 621 -16.35 -27.15 7.08
CA ARG A 621 -15.19 -26.56 7.80
C ARG A 621 -13.95 -27.49 7.81
N GLY A 622 -13.73 -28.23 6.72
CA GLY A 622 -12.61 -29.15 6.56
C GLY A 622 -12.76 -30.48 7.32
N GLN A 623 -13.92 -30.75 7.92
CA GLN A 623 -14.28 -32.02 8.57
C GLN A 623 -15.44 -32.68 7.82
N PRO A 624 -15.64 -34.01 7.93
CA PRO A 624 -16.85 -34.66 7.43
C PRO A 624 -18.11 -33.97 7.97
N SER A 625 -19.11 -33.77 7.11
CA SER A 625 -20.42 -33.31 7.58
C SER A 625 -21.04 -34.36 8.52
N LEU A 626 -21.99 -33.95 9.37
CA LEU A 626 -22.49 -34.82 10.43
C LEU A 626 -23.08 -36.12 9.86
N HIS A 627 -23.91 -36.03 8.82
CA HIS A 627 -24.57 -37.18 8.23
C HIS A 627 -23.57 -38.18 7.61
N LYS A 628 -22.45 -37.69 7.03
CA LYS A 628 -21.36 -38.56 6.55
C LYS A 628 -20.54 -39.15 7.69
N LYS A 629 -20.27 -38.37 8.74
CA LYS A 629 -19.46 -38.82 9.89
C LYS A 629 -20.07 -40.02 10.58
N ILE A 630 -21.39 -40.02 10.73
CA ILE A 630 -22.14 -41.06 11.46
C ILE A 630 -22.83 -42.05 10.55
N ASP A 631 -22.78 -41.84 9.23
CA ASP A 631 -23.46 -42.64 8.21
C ASP A 631 -24.96 -42.87 8.53
N ASN A 632 -25.63 -41.81 9.00
CA ASN A 632 -27.02 -41.85 9.44
C ASN A 632 -27.70 -40.48 9.33
N VAL A 633 -28.57 -40.34 8.32
CA VAL A 633 -29.30 -39.09 8.04
C VAL A 633 -30.30 -38.75 9.16
N ALA A 634 -31.03 -39.75 9.68
CA ALA A 634 -32.05 -39.52 10.70
C ALA A 634 -31.45 -38.95 12.01
N ASN A 635 -30.29 -39.46 12.42
CA ASN A 635 -29.59 -38.91 13.59
C ASN A 635 -29.07 -37.49 13.36
N ALA A 636 -28.66 -37.15 12.13
CA ALA A 636 -28.27 -35.78 11.79
C ALA A 636 -29.49 -34.82 11.88
N GLU A 637 -30.63 -35.21 11.31
CA GLU A 637 -31.90 -34.45 11.41
C GLU A 637 -32.31 -34.23 12.88
N LEU A 638 -32.32 -35.30 13.68
CA LEU A 638 -32.66 -35.23 15.10
C LEU A 638 -31.68 -34.36 15.89
N THR A 639 -30.40 -34.35 15.52
CA THR A 639 -29.40 -33.46 16.13
C THR A 639 -29.69 -31.99 15.81
N GLY A 640 -30.10 -31.69 14.58
CA GLY A 640 -30.56 -30.36 14.19
C GLY A 640 -31.76 -29.89 15.02
N VAL A 641 -32.79 -30.73 15.15
CA VAL A 641 -33.98 -30.42 15.99
C VAL A 641 -33.60 -30.25 17.46
N PHE A 642 -32.72 -31.12 17.97
CA PHE A 642 -32.21 -31.04 19.34
C PHE A 642 -31.54 -29.68 19.60
N LEU A 643 -30.66 -29.22 18.70
CA LEU A 643 -30.00 -27.93 18.83
C LEU A 643 -30.98 -26.74 18.79
N ILE A 644 -32.01 -26.80 17.94
CA ILE A 644 -33.07 -25.76 17.90
C ILE A 644 -33.76 -25.67 19.27
N MET A 645 -34.19 -26.82 19.82
CA MET A 645 -34.86 -26.83 21.12
C MET A 645 -33.92 -26.45 22.26
N LYS A 646 -32.64 -26.82 22.18
CA LYS A 646 -31.60 -26.38 23.13
C LYS A 646 -31.42 -24.86 23.09
N ALA A 647 -31.46 -24.27 21.91
CA ALA A 647 -31.34 -22.82 21.74
C ALA A 647 -32.51 -22.09 22.43
N VAL A 648 -33.74 -22.57 22.26
CA VAL A 648 -34.93 -22.05 22.97
C VAL A 648 -34.80 -22.23 24.48
N GLU A 649 -34.31 -23.39 24.94
CA GLU A 649 -34.03 -23.63 26.36
C GLU A 649 -33.04 -22.60 26.91
N MET A 650 -31.93 -22.32 26.22
CA MET A 650 -30.94 -21.33 26.68
C MET A 650 -31.54 -19.94 26.70
N GLN A 651 -32.27 -19.54 25.64
CA GLN A 651 -32.92 -18.24 25.60
C GLN A 651 -33.92 -18.04 26.75
N SER A 652 -34.65 -19.10 27.15
CA SER A 652 -35.57 -19.05 28.29
C SER A 652 -34.89 -18.89 29.66
N LYS A 653 -33.58 -19.16 29.75
CA LYS A 653 -32.78 -19.02 30.98
C LYS A 653 -32.19 -17.62 31.16
N ILE A 654 -32.43 -16.70 30.23
CA ILE A 654 -31.99 -15.31 30.35
C ILE A 654 -32.70 -14.67 31.54
N ASN A 655 -31.92 -14.20 32.51
CA ASN A 655 -32.39 -13.61 33.76
C ASN A 655 -31.92 -12.16 33.96
N CYS A 656 -31.01 -11.67 33.11
CA CYS A 656 -30.48 -10.30 33.14
C CYS A 656 -31.45 -9.24 32.58
N ALA A 657 -32.59 -9.66 32.03
CA ALA A 657 -33.63 -8.80 31.47
C ALA A 657 -35.02 -9.15 32.05
N SER A 658 -35.99 -8.25 31.92
CA SER A 658 -37.37 -8.52 32.36
C SER A 658 -38.00 -9.64 31.52
N ALA A 659 -38.95 -10.38 32.12
CA ALA A 659 -39.64 -11.48 31.46
C ALA A 659 -40.29 -11.06 30.13
N ASP A 660 -40.86 -9.86 30.06
CA ASP A 660 -41.44 -9.31 28.82
C ASP A 660 -40.39 -9.15 27.71
N LYS A 661 -39.19 -8.63 28.03
CA LYS A 661 -38.10 -8.47 27.06
C LYS A 661 -37.57 -9.82 26.59
N VAL A 662 -37.43 -10.79 27.51
CA VAL A 662 -37.04 -12.16 27.18
C VAL A 662 -38.08 -12.79 26.25
N LEU A 663 -39.37 -12.66 26.56
CA LEU A 663 -40.46 -13.14 25.71
C LEU A 663 -40.44 -12.49 24.33
N CYS A 664 -40.25 -11.17 24.24
CA CYS A 664 -40.09 -10.47 22.97
C CYS A 664 -38.90 -11.02 22.16
N SER A 665 -37.77 -11.30 22.82
CA SER A 665 -36.60 -11.87 22.15
C SER A 665 -36.88 -13.29 21.60
N ILE A 666 -37.64 -14.11 22.33
CA ILE A 666 -38.04 -15.47 21.89
C ILE A 666 -38.99 -15.37 20.70
N GLN A 667 -39.98 -14.48 20.77
CA GLN A 667 -40.92 -14.24 19.67
C GLN A 667 -40.19 -13.76 18.42
N TYR A 668 -39.22 -12.85 18.58
CA TYR A 668 -38.37 -12.39 17.48
C TYR A 668 -37.58 -13.55 16.88
N ALA A 669 -36.82 -14.31 17.70
CA ALA A 669 -36.02 -15.43 17.22
C ALA A 669 -36.86 -16.49 16.48
N ALA A 670 -38.05 -16.81 17.00
CA ALA A 670 -38.98 -17.73 16.35
C ALA A 670 -39.47 -17.22 14.98
N ARG A 671 -39.90 -15.96 14.89
CA ARG A 671 -40.34 -15.33 13.62
C ARG A 671 -39.19 -15.24 12.61
N THR A 672 -38.00 -14.87 13.07
CA THR A 672 -36.79 -14.82 12.24
C THR A 672 -36.46 -16.21 11.70
N THR A 673 -36.55 -17.26 12.53
CA THR A 673 -36.33 -18.65 12.08
C THR A 673 -37.33 -19.06 11.00
N GLN A 674 -38.61 -18.74 11.15
CA GLN A 674 -39.63 -19.00 10.12
C GLN A 674 -39.26 -18.37 8.78
N ARG A 675 -38.80 -17.11 8.81
CA ARG A 675 -38.38 -16.37 7.61
C ARG A 675 -37.08 -16.91 7.00
N ILE A 676 -36.14 -17.37 7.83
CA ILE A 676 -34.92 -18.05 7.35
C ILE A 676 -35.28 -19.35 6.64
N CYS A 677 -36.21 -20.16 7.17
CA CYS A 677 -36.68 -21.37 6.50
C CYS A 677 -37.32 -21.07 5.13
N GLU A 678 -38.09 -19.98 5.03
CA GLU A 678 -38.64 -19.53 3.76
C GLU A 678 -37.53 -19.08 2.78
N GLY A 679 -36.50 -18.39 3.27
CA GLY A 679 -35.31 -18.07 2.47
C GLY A 679 -34.57 -19.31 1.96
N GLN A 680 -34.41 -20.33 2.80
CA GLN A 680 -33.80 -21.62 2.39
C GLN A 680 -34.66 -22.33 1.34
N ARG A 681 -35.99 -22.33 1.49
CA ARG A 681 -36.89 -22.90 0.49
C ARG A 681 -36.74 -22.19 -0.85
N GLN A 682 -36.67 -20.85 -0.85
CA GLN A 682 -36.45 -20.06 -2.07
C GLN A 682 -35.10 -20.35 -2.72
N ASP A 683 -34.04 -20.55 -1.92
CA ASP A 683 -32.71 -20.92 -2.41
C ASP A 683 -32.71 -22.30 -3.09
N LEU A 684 -33.36 -23.30 -2.49
CA LEU A 684 -33.52 -24.63 -3.06
C LEU A 684 -34.37 -24.64 -4.35
N ASP A 685 -35.39 -23.77 -4.42
CA ASP A 685 -36.24 -23.60 -5.60
C ASP A 685 -35.62 -22.69 -6.68
N SER A 686 -34.47 -22.05 -6.38
CA SER A 686 -33.86 -21.06 -7.25
C SER A 686 -33.31 -21.69 -8.54
N LYS A 687 -33.39 -20.93 -9.64
CA LYS A 687 -32.76 -21.28 -10.92
C LYS A 687 -31.49 -20.47 -11.09
N VAL A 688 -30.60 -20.88 -11.99
CA VAL A 688 -29.35 -20.15 -12.33
C VAL A 688 -29.59 -18.66 -12.65
N THR A 689 -30.74 -18.31 -13.23
CA THR A 689 -31.11 -16.93 -13.54
C THR A 689 -32.26 -16.46 -12.64
N ILE A 690 -31.99 -15.51 -11.74
CA ILE A 690 -32.99 -14.78 -10.97
C ILE A 690 -32.78 -13.27 -11.11
N ASP A 691 -33.84 -12.49 -10.97
CA ASP A 691 -33.75 -11.03 -10.92
C ASP A 691 -33.00 -10.56 -9.65
N LEU A 692 -32.28 -9.44 -9.74
CA LEU A 692 -31.49 -8.89 -8.64
C LEU A 692 -32.35 -8.64 -7.39
N ASN A 693 -33.57 -8.12 -7.54
CA ASN A 693 -34.45 -7.91 -6.40
C ASN A 693 -34.82 -9.24 -5.71
N ALA A 694 -35.02 -10.31 -6.49
CA ALA A 694 -35.30 -11.62 -5.93
C ALA A 694 -34.07 -12.21 -5.22
N LEU A 695 -32.87 -12.00 -5.78
CA LEU A 695 -31.59 -12.38 -5.16
C LEU A 695 -31.35 -11.64 -3.83
N GLU A 696 -31.63 -10.33 -3.79
CA GLU A 696 -31.53 -9.52 -2.58
C GLU A 696 -32.51 -9.98 -1.51
N VAL A 697 -33.77 -10.23 -1.88
CA VAL A 697 -34.78 -10.75 -0.94
C VAL A 697 -34.35 -12.11 -0.38
N MET A 698 -33.92 -13.03 -1.25
CA MET A 698 -33.45 -14.36 -0.84
C MET A 698 -32.22 -14.26 0.08
N SER A 699 -31.23 -13.45 -0.30
CA SER A 699 -30.01 -13.21 0.51
C SER A 699 -30.33 -12.59 1.86
N SER A 700 -31.24 -11.62 1.89
CA SER A 700 -31.69 -10.98 3.11
C SER A 700 -32.39 -11.97 4.03
N LEU A 701 -33.20 -12.89 3.49
CA LEU A 701 -33.91 -13.90 4.28
C LEU A 701 -32.99 -15.01 4.80
N LYS A 702 -32.11 -15.57 3.95
CA LYS A 702 -31.23 -16.70 4.31
C LYS A 702 -30.07 -16.27 5.22
N THR A 703 -29.33 -15.23 4.81
CA THR A 703 -28.07 -14.83 5.46
C THR A 703 -28.24 -13.57 6.32
N GLY A 704 -28.97 -12.58 5.80
CA GLY A 704 -29.16 -11.28 6.46
C GLY A 704 -29.85 -11.39 7.83
N LEU A 705 -30.98 -12.10 7.91
CA LEU A 705 -31.75 -12.26 9.15
C LEU A 705 -30.97 -12.97 10.27
N ALA A 706 -30.13 -13.93 9.93
CA ALA A 706 -29.30 -14.63 10.91
C ALA A 706 -28.21 -13.70 11.49
N LEU A 707 -27.72 -12.74 10.70
CA LEU A 707 -26.80 -11.71 11.16
C LEU A 707 -27.56 -10.63 11.94
N GLU A 708 -28.75 -10.22 11.50
CA GLU A 708 -29.62 -9.28 12.21
C GLU A 708 -29.96 -9.77 13.62
N ALA A 709 -30.23 -11.06 13.80
CA ALA A 709 -30.49 -11.63 15.11
C ALA A 709 -29.35 -11.39 16.12
N ALA A 710 -28.09 -11.35 15.65
CA ALA A 710 -26.93 -11.07 16.51
C ALA A 710 -26.90 -9.63 17.06
N TRP A 711 -27.54 -8.68 16.37
CA TRP A 711 -27.67 -7.30 16.81
C TRP A 711 -29.00 -7.06 17.56
N MET A 712 -30.09 -7.58 17.00
CA MET A 712 -31.45 -7.31 17.47
C MET A 712 -31.74 -7.96 18.82
N ILE A 713 -31.31 -9.22 19.05
CA ILE A 713 -31.60 -9.92 20.31
C ILE A 713 -30.96 -9.20 21.51
N PRO A 714 -29.65 -8.86 21.50
CA PRO A 714 -29.06 -8.01 22.53
C PRO A 714 -29.80 -6.68 22.77
N ALA A 715 -30.19 -5.99 21.69
CA ALA A 715 -30.87 -4.70 21.76
C ALA A 715 -32.27 -4.81 22.38
N LEU A 716 -33.03 -5.87 22.05
CA LEU A 716 -34.33 -6.16 22.64
C LEU A 716 -34.21 -6.45 24.15
N LEU A 717 -33.19 -7.21 24.56
CA LEU A 717 -32.93 -7.50 25.96
C LEU A 717 -32.51 -6.25 26.75
N ALA A 718 -31.73 -5.36 26.14
CA ALA A 718 -31.38 -4.06 26.69
C ALA A 718 -32.62 -3.14 26.80
N GLY A 719 -33.62 -3.31 25.94
CA GLY A 719 -34.78 -2.43 25.83
C GLY A 719 -34.46 -1.16 25.05
N GLU A 720 -33.70 -1.30 23.97
CA GLU A 720 -33.36 -0.21 23.06
C GLU A 720 -34.58 0.49 22.47
N SER A 721 -34.40 1.76 22.10
CA SER A 721 -35.47 2.56 21.53
C SER A 721 -35.92 2.02 20.17
N HIS A 722 -37.20 2.22 19.81
CA HIS A 722 -37.71 1.77 18.52
C HIS A 722 -36.94 2.34 17.32
N ASN A 723 -36.42 3.57 17.45
CA ASN A 723 -35.58 4.19 16.43
C ASN A 723 -34.25 3.44 16.28
N ASN A 724 -33.60 3.08 17.39
CA ASN A 724 -32.36 2.30 17.35
C ASN A 724 -32.60 0.91 16.77
N LEU A 725 -33.71 0.25 17.14
CA LEU A 725 -34.07 -1.06 16.56
C LEU A 725 -34.25 -0.97 15.03
N LYS A 726 -34.89 0.09 14.50
CA LYS A 726 -34.99 0.32 13.05
C LYS A 726 -33.63 0.57 12.39
N SER A 727 -32.75 1.32 13.05
CA SER A 727 -31.38 1.52 12.54
C SER A 727 -30.57 0.22 12.54
N ILE A 728 -30.76 -0.64 13.55
CA ILE A 728 -30.15 -1.97 13.62
C ILE A 728 -30.65 -2.89 12.49
N GLU A 729 -31.96 -2.86 12.20
CA GLU A 729 -32.57 -3.59 11.08
C GLU A 729 -31.91 -3.19 9.76
N LYS A 730 -31.80 -1.88 9.48
CA LYS A 730 -31.15 -1.37 8.27
C LYS A 730 -29.66 -1.69 8.20
N LEU A 731 -28.93 -1.49 9.31
CA LEU A 731 -27.52 -1.85 9.44
C LEU A 731 -27.31 -3.32 9.06
N SER A 732 -28.09 -4.20 9.68
CA SER A 732 -27.98 -5.66 9.55
C SER A 732 -28.37 -6.14 8.15
N HIS A 733 -29.38 -5.53 7.54
CA HIS A 733 -29.77 -5.78 6.16
C HIS A 733 -28.62 -5.48 5.19
N HIS A 734 -28.03 -4.28 5.29
CA HIS A 734 -26.94 -3.90 4.39
C HIS A 734 -25.69 -4.77 4.58
N ILE A 735 -25.25 -5.01 5.81
CA ILE A 735 -24.08 -5.87 6.04
C ILE A 735 -24.35 -7.33 5.67
N GLY A 736 -25.58 -7.81 5.82
CA GLY A 736 -25.99 -9.15 5.39
C GLY A 736 -25.87 -9.36 3.89
N ILE A 737 -26.33 -8.39 3.10
CA ILE A 737 -26.17 -8.42 1.63
C ILE A 737 -24.70 -8.31 1.24
N ALA A 738 -23.95 -7.38 1.84
CA ALA A 738 -22.51 -7.26 1.60
C ALA A 738 -21.75 -8.56 1.91
N PHE A 739 -22.11 -9.25 3.00
CA PHE A 739 -21.52 -10.54 3.34
C PHE A 739 -21.76 -11.59 2.24
N GLN A 740 -22.98 -11.67 1.69
CA GLN A 740 -23.31 -12.62 0.64
C GLN A 740 -22.60 -12.30 -0.68
N ILE A 741 -22.60 -11.04 -1.12
CA ILE A 741 -21.88 -10.62 -2.33
C ILE A 741 -20.39 -10.97 -2.21
N LYS A 742 -19.81 -10.75 -1.02
CA LYS A 742 -18.40 -11.08 -0.78
C LYS A 742 -18.13 -12.58 -0.84
N ASP A 743 -19.01 -13.44 -0.32
CA ASP A 743 -18.86 -14.89 -0.45
C ASP A 743 -18.93 -15.32 -1.93
N ASP A 744 -19.91 -14.83 -2.69
CA ASP A 744 -20.03 -15.14 -4.11
C ASP A 744 -18.78 -14.72 -4.92
N LEU A 745 -18.19 -13.57 -4.58
CA LEU A 745 -16.92 -13.10 -5.16
C LEU A 745 -15.73 -14.01 -4.78
N LEU A 746 -15.67 -14.48 -3.54
CA LEU A 746 -14.62 -15.40 -3.08
C LEU A 746 -14.74 -16.77 -3.76
N ASP A 747 -15.95 -17.28 -3.93
CA ASP A 747 -16.20 -18.57 -4.57
C ASP A 747 -15.77 -18.54 -6.05
N GLN A 748 -16.08 -17.45 -6.77
CA GLN A 748 -15.59 -17.26 -8.14
C GLN A 748 -14.06 -17.21 -8.21
N SER A 749 -13.41 -16.50 -7.28
CA SER A 749 -11.94 -16.40 -7.27
C SER A 749 -11.24 -17.72 -6.92
N SER A 750 -11.84 -18.51 -6.02
CA SER A 750 -11.33 -19.81 -5.59
C SER A 750 -11.43 -20.87 -6.69
N GLN A 751 -12.44 -20.78 -7.55
CA GLN A 751 -12.57 -21.63 -8.74
C GLN A 751 -11.41 -21.42 -9.74
N VAL A 752 -10.86 -20.20 -9.83
CA VAL A 752 -9.69 -19.91 -10.68
C VAL A 752 -8.40 -20.47 -10.07
N ILE A 753 -8.27 -20.43 -8.74
CA ILE A 753 -7.08 -20.86 -8.00
C ILE A 753 -7.00 -22.40 -7.87
N THR A 754 -8.15 -23.10 -7.88
CA THR A 754 -8.22 -24.54 -7.56
C THR A 754 -8.40 -25.40 -8.81
N ILE A 755 -7.39 -25.48 -9.68
CA ILE A 755 -7.34 -26.40 -10.85
C ILE A 755 -7.20 -27.89 -10.44
N GLY A 756 -7.51 -28.28 -9.19
CA GLY A 756 -7.16 -29.61 -8.65
C GLY A 756 -8.08 -30.29 -7.63
N LYS A 757 -9.27 -29.76 -7.34
CA LYS A 757 -10.28 -30.46 -6.51
C LYS A 757 -11.66 -30.37 -7.16
N PRO A 758 -12.53 -31.38 -7.03
CA PRO A 758 -13.85 -31.34 -7.65
C PRO A 758 -14.72 -30.33 -6.88
N VAL A 759 -14.84 -29.11 -7.41
CA VAL A 759 -15.85 -28.13 -6.99
C VAL A 759 -17.03 -28.29 -7.93
N GLN A 760 -17.98 -29.13 -7.55
CA GLN A 760 -19.20 -29.43 -8.33
C GLN A 760 -20.50 -28.99 -7.64
N GLN A 761 -20.46 -28.23 -6.55
CA GLN A 761 -21.69 -27.87 -5.82
C GLN A 761 -22.41 -26.62 -6.36
N ASP A 762 -21.70 -25.63 -6.92
CA ASP A 762 -22.33 -24.34 -7.33
C ASP A 762 -22.57 -24.13 -8.82
N LYS A 763 -22.43 -25.16 -9.68
CA LYS A 763 -22.67 -24.96 -11.13
C LYS A 763 -24.13 -24.70 -11.52
N HIS A 764 -25.05 -24.65 -10.55
CA HIS A 764 -26.50 -24.59 -10.79
C HIS A 764 -27.30 -23.56 -9.96
N LYS A 765 -26.68 -22.76 -9.07
CA LYS A 765 -27.37 -21.74 -8.25
C LYS A 765 -27.09 -20.30 -8.73
N ALA A 766 -28.04 -19.39 -8.53
CA ALA A 766 -27.86 -17.97 -8.84
C ALA A 766 -27.00 -17.27 -7.79
N SER A 767 -26.04 -16.46 -8.26
CA SER A 767 -25.15 -15.65 -7.40
C SER A 767 -25.08 -14.21 -7.90
N TYR A 768 -24.67 -13.27 -7.05
CA TYR A 768 -24.47 -11.87 -7.44
C TYR A 768 -23.46 -11.73 -8.58
N VAL A 769 -22.42 -12.57 -8.59
CA VAL A 769 -21.42 -12.57 -9.66
C VAL A 769 -22.01 -13.05 -10.99
N THR A 770 -22.84 -14.09 -10.99
CA THR A 770 -23.51 -14.56 -12.22
C THR A 770 -24.57 -13.60 -12.73
N ALA A 771 -25.25 -12.86 -11.83
CA ALA A 771 -26.30 -11.92 -12.18
C ALA A 771 -25.76 -10.55 -12.65
N LEU A 772 -24.68 -10.07 -12.05
CA LEU A 772 -24.17 -8.71 -12.25
C LEU A 772 -22.81 -8.65 -12.97
N GLY A 773 -22.04 -9.72 -12.94
CA GLY A 773 -20.62 -9.71 -13.25
C GLY A 773 -19.78 -9.21 -12.05
N VAL A 774 -18.47 -9.51 -12.08
CA VAL A 774 -17.55 -9.24 -10.96
C VAL A 774 -17.48 -7.75 -10.62
N ASP A 775 -17.32 -6.88 -11.62
CA ASP A 775 -17.13 -5.44 -11.41
C ASP A 775 -18.35 -4.77 -10.75
N GLU A 776 -19.57 -5.15 -11.18
CA GLU A 776 -20.82 -4.61 -10.64
C GLU A 776 -21.17 -5.24 -9.28
N ALA A 777 -20.85 -6.52 -9.06
CA ALA A 777 -20.95 -7.14 -7.75
C ALA A 777 -20.02 -6.45 -6.73
N GLU A 778 -18.77 -6.15 -7.10
CA GLU A 778 -17.87 -5.34 -6.25
C GLU A 778 -18.47 -3.95 -5.96
N ARG A 779 -19.13 -3.32 -6.94
CA ARG A 779 -19.78 -2.02 -6.74
C ARG A 779 -20.96 -2.10 -5.75
N GLN A 780 -21.80 -3.13 -5.86
CA GLN A 780 -22.93 -3.34 -4.95
C GLN A 780 -22.46 -3.67 -3.53
N LEU A 781 -21.44 -4.52 -3.40
CA LEU A 781 -20.77 -4.79 -2.12
C LEU A 781 -20.41 -3.48 -1.40
N MET A 782 -19.89 -2.51 -2.15
CA MET A 782 -19.50 -1.22 -1.63
C MET A 782 -20.66 -0.34 -1.20
N LEU A 783 -21.71 -0.25 -1.99
CA LEU A 783 -22.91 0.51 -1.62
C LEU A 783 -23.49 0.01 -0.30
N HIS A 784 -23.63 -1.30 -0.16
CA HIS A 784 -24.13 -1.91 1.07
C HIS A 784 -23.16 -1.71 2.24
N TYR A 785 -21.85 -1.86 2.04
CA TYR A 785 -20.87 -1.59 3.07
C TYR A 785 -20.92 -0.14 3.59
N HIS A 786 -20.98 0.85 2.70
CA HIS A 786 -21.04 2.26 3.09
C HIS A 786 -22.34 2.58 3.84
N ALA A 787 -23.48 2.09 3.36
CA ALA A 787 -24.74 2.26 4.05
C ALA A 787 -24.71 1.62 5.46
N ALA A 788 -24.13 0.43 5.60
CA ALA A 788 -23.92 -0.20 6.91
C ALA A 788 -23.02 0.66 7.83
N ARG A 789 -21.92 1.21 7.31
CA ARG A 789 -21.02 2.09 8.06
C ARG A 789 -21.72 3.35 8.58
N GLU A 790 -22.59 3.96 7.77
CA GLU A 790 -23.37 5.14 8.18
C GLU A 790 -24.31 4.83 9.34
N TYR A 791 -25.09 3.74 9.25
CA TYR A 791 -25.99 3.34 10.35
C TYR A 791 -25.20 2.95 11.61
N LEU A 792 -24.05 2.28 11.47
CA LEU A 792 -23.19 1.96 12.60
C LEU A 792 -22.67 3.24 13.26
N GLN A 793 -22.27 4.25 12.48
CA GLN A 793 -21.78 5.51 13.01
C GLN A 793 -22.88 6.30 13.74
N GLN A 794 -24.13 6.20 13.30
CA GLN A 794 -25.28 6.79 13.99
C GLN A 794 -25.59 6.09 15.33
N LEU A 795 -25.49 4.76 15.37
CA LEU A 795 -25.76 3.96 16.56
C LEU A 795 -24.61 4.02 17.58
N HIS A 796 -23.39 3.83 17.12
CA HIS A 796 -22.19 3.64 17.95
C HIS A 796 -20.99 4.41 17.35
N PRO A 797 -20.99 5.77 17.40
CA PRO A 797 -20.03 6.62 16.68
C PRO A 797 -18.57 6.35 17.02
N SER A 798 -18.28 5.95 18.26
CA SER A 798 -16.92 5.72 18.77
C SER A 798 -16.52 4.24 18.82
N ASP A 799 -17.34 3.32 18.32
CA ASP A 799 -17.04 1.89 18.38
C ASP A 799 -16.08 1.46 17.27
N TRP A 800 -14.79 1.48 17.60
CA TRP A 800 -13.73 0.99 16.73
C TRP A 800 -13.84 -0.51 16.42
N PHE A 801 -14.30 -1.35 17.37
CA PHE A 801 -14.30 -2.80 17.18
C PHE A 801 -15.33 -3.23 16.14
N LEU A 802 -16.55 -2.70 16.23
CA LEU A 802 -17.60 -2.98 15.24
C LEU A 802 -17.25 -2.42 13.86
N LYS A 803 -16.62 -1.24 13.80
CA LYS A 803 -16.11 -0.68 12.53
C LYS A 803 -15.12 -1.64 11.88
N GLN A 804 -14.10 -2.09 12.62
CA GLN A 804 -13.13 -3.07 12.12
C GLN A 804 -13.76 -4.41 11.77
N LEU A 805 -14.82 -4.83 12.49
CA LEU A 805 -15.55 -6.06 12.17
C LEU A 805 -16.25 -5.96 10.81
N LEU A 806 -16.93 -4.84 10.52
CA LEU A 806 -17.54 -4.61 9.21
C LEU A 806 -16.49 -4.61 8.10
N ASP A 807 -15.35 -3.98 8.36
CA ASP A 807 -14.21 -3.96 7.44
C ASP A 807 -13.78 -5.41 7.15
N VAL A 808 -13.51 -6.22 8.17
CA VAL A 808 -13.11 -7.62 7.99
C VAL A 808 -14.15 -8.46 7.26
N ILE A 809 -15.45 -8.21 7.46
CA ILE A 809 -16.51 -8.90 6.73
C ILE A 809 -16.37 -8.69 5.21
N VAL A 810 -16.12 -7.46 4.79
CA VAL A 810 -16.09 -7.06 3.37
C VAL A 810 -14.72 -7.30 2.73
N PHE A 811 -13.65 -7.18 3.51
CA PHE A 811 -12.27 -7.25 3.05
C PHE A 811 -11.59 -8.59 3.25
N ARG A 812 -12.30 -9.60 3.75
CA ARG A 812 -11.70 -10.92 3.95
C ARG A 812 -11.18 -11.54 2.66
N ASP A 813 -10.06 -12.24 2.76
CA ASP A 813 -9.54 -13.09 1.69
C ASP A 813 -10.04 -14.54 1.80
N GLN A 814 -10.66 -14.91 2.95
CA GLN A 814 -11.19 -16.25 3.26
C GLN A 814 -12.34 -16.22 4.29
#